data_AF-A0A091MSK3-F1
#
_entry.id   AF-A0A091MSK3-F1
#
_cell.length_a   1.000
_cell.length_b   1.000
_cell.length_c   1.000
_cell.angle_alpha   90.00
_cell.angle_beta   90.00
_cell.angle_gamma   90.00
#
_symmetry.space_group_name_H-M   'P 1'
#
loop_
_entity.id
_entity.type
_entity.pdbx_description
1 polymer ?
#
loop_
_entity_poly.entity_id
_entity_poly.type
_entity_poly.pdbx_seq_one_letter_code
_entity_poly.pdbx_strand_id
1 'polypeptide(L)'
;GDAGEQAIRQILDEAGKAGELCAGKERREILGTCKTLGQMTDQLADLRARGQGATPMAMQKAQQVSQGLDLLTAKVENAARKLEAMTNSKQAIAKKIDAAQNWLADPNGGSEGEEHIRGIMAEARKVAELCEEPKERDDILRSLGEISALTAKLSDLRRHGKGDSPEARALAKQIATSLQNLQSKTNRAVANTRPVKAAVHLEGKIEQAQRWIDNPTVADRGVGQAAIRGLVAEGRRLANVMMGPYRQDLLAKCDRVDQLAAQLADLAARGEGESPQARAIAAQLQDSLKDLKTRMQEAMTQEVSDVFSDTTTPIKLLAVAATAPSDAPNRDEASIPRAANFENHAARLGATAEKAAAVGTANKTTVEGIQATVKSARELTPQVVSAARILLRNPGNQAAYEHFETMKNQWIDNIEKMTGLVDEAIDTKSLLDASEEAIKKDLDKCKVAMANIQPQMLVAGATSIARRANRILLVAKREVENSEDPKLREAVKAASDELSKTISPMVMDAKAVAGNISDPGLQKSFLDSGYRILGAVAKVREAFQPQEPDFPPPPPDLEQLHLTDELAPPKPPLPEGEVPPPRPPPPEEKDEEFPEQKAGEAINQPMMMAARQLHDEARKWSSKGNDIIAAAKRMALLMAEMSRLVRGGSGNKRALIQCAKDIAKASDEVTRLAKEVAKQCTDKRIRTNLLQVCERIPTISTQLKILSTVKATMLGRTNISDEESEQATEMLVHNAQNLMQSVKETVREAEAASIKIRTDAGFTLRWVRKTPWYQ
;
A
#
# COMPACT_ATOMS: atom_id res chain seq x y z
N GLY A 1 7.08 22.70 25.40
CA GLY A 1 5.74 22.88 24.83
C GLY A 1 5.51 21.87 23.73
N ASP A 2 4.41 22.05 23.00
CA ASP A 2 3.81 21.06 22.10
C ASP A 2 4.75 20.55 21.00
N ALA A 3 5.59 21.42 20.43
CA ALA A 3 6.55 21.03 19.40
C ALA A 3 7.56 19.97 19.87
N GLY A 4 8.03 20.08 21.12
CA GLY A 4 8.96 19.12 21.70
C GLY A 4 8.30 17.78 22.05
N GLU A 5 7.02 17.81 22.45
CA GLU A 5 6.26 16.60 22.68
C GLU A 5 5.98 15.85 21.37
N GLN A 6 5.57 16.58 20.33
CA GLN A 6 5.34 16.01 19.00
C GLN A 6 6.61 15.34 18.45
N ALA A 7 7.78 15.97 18.63
CA ALA A 7 9.06 15.39 18.21
C ALA A 7 9.35 14.05 18.93
N ILE A 8 9.13 13.97 20.24
CA ILE A 8 9.29 12.71 20.99
C ILE A 8 8.35 11.63 20.45
N ARG A 9 7.07 11.97 20.26
CA ARG A 9 6.08 11.00 19.74
C ARG A 9 6.42 10.54 18.32
N GLN A 10 6.93 11.43 17.47
CA GLN A 10 7.40 11.08 16.13
C GLN A 10 8.57 10.07 16.19
N ILE A 11 9.52 10.24 17.12
CA ILE A 11 10.62 9.28 17.31
C ILE A 11 10.06 7.91 17.72
N LEU A 12 9.12 7.88 18.67
CA LEU A 12 8.51 6.63 19.13
C LEU A 12 7.73 5.91 18.02
N ASP A 13 7.02 6.64 17.17
CA ASP A 13 6.31 6.07 16.03
C ASP A 13 7.28 5.47 14.99
N GLU A 14 8.32 6.20 14.60
CA GLU A 14 9.29 5.73 13.61
C GLU A 14 10.11 4.54 14.15
N ALA A 15 10.47 4.56 15.44
CA ALA A 15 11.08 3.41 16.10
C ALA A 15 10.13 2.20 16.18
N GLY A 16 8.84 2.44 16.44
CA GLY A 16 7.81 1.42 16.43
C GLY A 16 7.66 0.75 15.07
N LYS A 17 7.65 1.53 13.98
CA LYS A 17 7.64 1.02 12.60
C LYS A 17 8.87 0.16 12.30
N ALA A 18 10.06 0.62 12.71
CA ALA A 18 11.27 -0.17 12.57
C ALA A 18 11.16 -1.51 13.33
N GLY A 19 10.63 -1.47 14.56
CA GLY A 19 10.34 -2.67 15.36
C GLY A 19 9.34 -3.63 14.70
N GLU A 20 8.33 -3.12 14.00
CA GLU A 20 7.38 -3.93 13.22
C GLU A 20 8.01 -4.62 12.00
N LEU A 21 9.21 -4.22 11.58
CA LEU A 21 10.00 -4.92 10.56
C LEU A 21 10.92 -6.01 11.13
N CYS A 22 11.00 -6.12 12.46
CA CYS A 22 11.76 -7.16 13.15
C CYS A 22 10.88 -8.40 13.43
N ALA A 23 11.49 -9.54 13.77
CA ALA A 23 10.79 -10.74 14.21
C ALA A 23 11.16 -11.13 15.65
N GLY A 24 10.35 -12.00 16.26
CA GLY A 24 10.66 -12.65 17.53
C GLY A 24 10.87 -11.71 18.72
N LYS A 25 11.98 -11.90 19.44
CA LYS A 25 12.32 -11.16 20.67
C LYS A 25 12.65 -9.68 20.39
N GLU A 26 13.42 -9.41 19.34
CA GLU A 26 13.85 -8.07 18.95
C GLU A 26 12.66 -7.13 18.70
N ARG A 27 11.65 -7.61 17.96
CA ARG A 27 10.37 -6.90 17.78
C ARG A 27 9.69 -6.58 19.10
N ARG A 28 9.55 -7.57 20.00
CA ARG A 28 8.88 -7.39 21.30
C ARG A 28 9.60 -6.37 22.18
N GLU A 29 10.93 -6.36 22.16
CA GLU A 29 11.70 -5.41 22.95
C GLU A 29 11.57 -3.98 22.45
N ILE A 30 11.72 -3.74 21.13
CA ILE A 30 11.61 -2.40 20.54
C ILE A 30 10.20 -1.85 20.79
N LEU A 31 9.16 -2.62 20.48
CA LEU A 31 7.76 -2.22 20.67
C LEU A 31 7.42 -2.04 22.16
N GLY A 32 7.96 -2.89 23.03
CA GLY A 32 7.81 -2.76 24.48
C GLY A 32 8.42 -1.47 25.00
N THR A 33 9.64 -1.13 24.57
CA THR A 33 10.29 0.15 24.92
C THR A 33 9.49 1.35 24.38
N CYS A 34 8.99 1.30 23.14
CA CYS A 34 8.14 2.36 22.59
C CYS A 34 6.89 2.60 23.44
N LYS A 35 6.20 1.52 23.85
CA LYS A 35 4.99 1.61 24.69
C LYS A 35 5.29 2.23 26.05
N THR A 36 6.35 1.78 26.73
CA THR A 36 6.76 2.32 28.03
C THR A 36 7.10 3.80 27.94
N LEU A 37 7.88 4.20 26.94
CA LEU A 37 8.26 5.61 26.74
C LEU A 37 7.07 6.48 26.34
N GLY A 38 6.14 5.96 25.54
CA GLY A 38 4.88 6.63 25.22
C GLY A 38 4.07 6.96 26.48
N GLN A 39 3.87 5.97 27.35
CA GLN A 39 3.17 6.16 28.63
C GLN A 39 3.90 7.14 29.55
N MET A 40 5.23 7.10 29.63
CA MET A 40 6.02 8.06 30.40
C MET A 40 5.90 9.48 29.83
N THR A 41 5.82 9.61 28.51
CA THR A 41 5.61 10.88 27.82
C THR A 41 4.22 11.45 28.11
N ASP A 42 3.17 10.62 28.08
CA ASP A 42 1.81 11.04 28.45
C ASP A 42 1.73 11.52 29.92
N GLN A 43 2.35 10.78 30.84
CA GLN A 43 2.45 11.19 32.25
C GLN A 43 3.18 12.52 32.42
N LEU A 44 4.28 12.72 31.68
CA LEU A 44 5.04 13.97 31.73
C LEU A 44 4.25 15.15 31.13
N ALA A 45 3.51 14.91 30.05
CA ALA A 45 2.65 15.91 29.41
C ALA A 45 1.53 16.36 30.37
N ASP A 46 0.86 15.43 31.04
CA ASP A 46 -0.18 15.74 32.05
C ASP A 46 0.40 16.53 33.24
N LEU A 47 1.57 16.13 33.76
CA LEU A 47 2.26 16.90 34.81
C LEU A 47 2.59 18.33 34.35
N ARG A 48 3.05 18.51 33.10
CA ARG A 48 3.33 19.84 32.54
C ARG A 48 2.06 20.66 32.35
N ALA A 49 0.96 20.06 31.89
CA ALA A 49 -0.33 20.73 31.73
C ALA A 49 -0.89 21.23 33.08
N ARG A 50 -0.61 20.50 34.17
CA ARG A 50 -0.96 20.90 35.54
C ARG A 50 0.01 21.92 36.17
N GLY A 51 0.98 22.43 35.40
CA GLY A 51 2.00 23.36 35.91
C GLY A 51 3.07 22.70 36.80
N GLN A 52 3.13 21.36 36.86
CA GLN A 52 4.05 20.60 37.73
C GLN A 52 5.36 20.22 37.03
N GLY A 53 5.69 20.87 35.92
CA GLY A 53 6.85 20.52 35.08
C GLY A 53 8.22 20.68 35.76
N ALA A 54 8.33 21.53 36.78
CA ALA A 54 9.56 21.76 37.55
C ALA A 54 9.65 20.90 38.83
N THR A 55 8.70 20.00 39.07
CA THR A 55 8.77 19.10 40.23
C THR A 55 9.92 18.10 40.07
N PRO A 56 10.58 17.64 41.16
CA PRO A 56 11.64 16.64 41.08
C PRO A 56 11.19 15.36 40.35
N MET A 57 9.94 14.94 40.57
CA MET A 57 9.34 13.80 39.89
C MET A 57 9.19 14.03 38.37
N ALA A 58 8.73 15.21 37.94
CA ALA A 58 8.61 15.52 36.51
C ALA A 58 9.98 15.62 35.83
N MET A 59 10.97 16.22 36.48
CA MET A 59 12.35 16.28 35.97
C MET A 59 12.98 14.88 35.87
N GLN A 60 12.78 14.03 36.88
CA GLN A 60 13.25 12.65 36.84
C GLN A 60 12.59 11.84 35.71
N LYS A 61 11.27 11.97 35.52
CA LYS A 61 10.57 11.33 34.39
C LYS A 61 11.07 11.83 33.05
N ALA A 62 11.29 13.14 32.89
CA ALA A 62 11.86 13.71 31.68
C ALA A 62 13.25 13.14 31.38
N GLN A 63 14.10 13.00 32.39
CA GLN A 63 15.42 12.38 32.25
C GLN A 63 15.33 10.89 31.85
N GLN A 64 14.40 10.14 32.43
CA GLN A 64 14.14 8.74 32.06
C GLN A 64 13.67 8.61 30.61
N VAL A 65 12.81 9.52 30.14
CA VAL A 65 12.39 9.55 28.73
C VAL A 65 13.60 9.82 27.84
N SER A 66 14.46 10.79 28.16
CA SER A 66 15.67 11.08 27.38
C SER A 66 16.58 9.86 27.26
N GLN A 67 16.95 9.24 28.39
CA GLN A 67 17.81 8.05 28.39
C GLN A 67 17.17 6.86 27.67
N GLY A 68 15.85 6.74 27.78
CA GLY A 68 15.09 5.71 27.08
C GLY A 68 15.07 5.91 25.56
N LEU A 69 15.02 7.15 25.08
CA LEU A 69 15.13 7.46 23.65
C LEU A 69 16.50 7.09 23.09
N ASP A 70 17.58 7.33 23.84
CA ASP A 70 18.93 6.90 23.44
C ASP A 70 19.02 5.37 23.33
N LEU A 71 18.50 4.66 24.34
CA LEU A 71 18.44 3.20 24.34
C LEU A 71 17.60 2.66 23.18
N LEU A 72 16.44 3.27 22.92
CA LEU A 72 15.55 2.88 21.84
C LEU A 72 16.23 3.07 20.47
N THR A 73 16.89 4.20 20.27
CA THR A 73 17.65 4.50 19.05
C THR A 73 18.75 3.47 18.84
N ALA A 74 19.54 3.17 19.88
CA ALA A 74 20.59 2.15 19.80
C ALA A 74 20.04 0.75 19.47
N LYS A 75 18.86 0.37 20.00
CA LYS A 75 18.19 -0.89 19.67
C LYS A 75 17.76 -0.93 18.20
N VAL A 76 17.13 0.13 17.70
CA VAL A 76 16.69 0.22 16.30
C VAL A 76 17.88 0.18 15.34
N GLU A 77 18.95 0.91 15.64
CA GLU A 77 20.17 0.88 14.83
C GLU A 77 20.81 -0.51 14.80
N ASN A 78 20.83 -1.22 15.93
CA ASN A 78 21.37 -2.58 15.99
C ASN A 78 20.56 -3.53 15.11
N ALA A 79 19.23 -3.48 15.22
CA ALA A 79 18.33 -4.27 14.39
C ALA A 79 18.51 -3.98 12.88
N ALA A 80 18.65 -2.70 12.52
CA ALA A 80 18.88 -2.29 11.14
C ALA A 80 20.21 -2.82 10.59
N ARG A 81 21.32 -2.61 11.33
CA ARG A 81 22.66 -3.11 10.95
C ARG A 81 22.68 -4.63 10.83
N LYS A 82 22.01 -5.34 11.73
CA LYS A 82 21.88 -6.80 11.72
C LYS A 82 21.14 -7.31 10.48
N LEU A 83 19.98 -6.73 10.16
CA LEU A 83 19.21 -7.11 8.98
C LEU A 83 19.99 -6.85 7.68
N GLU A 84 20.68 -5.72 7.60
CA GLU A 84 21.56 -5.37 6.49
C GLU A 84 22.71 -6.37 6.37
N ALA A 85 23.43 -6.65 7.46
CA ALA A 85 24.55 -7.59 7.48
C ALA A 85 24.12 -8.99 7.05
N MET A 86 23.01 -9.52 7.59
CA MET A 86 22.46 -10.82 7.19
C MET A 86 22.08 -10.86 5.70
N THR A 87 21.50 -9.77 5.18
CA THR A 87 21.13 -9.67 3.76
C THR A 87 22.36 -9.60 2.86
N ASN A 88 23.39 -8.85 3.28
CA ASN A 88 24.67 -8.75 2.56
C ASN A 88 25.40 -10.09 2.55
N SER A 89 25.45 -10.81 3.68
CA SER A 89 26.03 -12.17 3.74
C SER A 89 25.28 -13.14 2.83
N LYS A 90 23.93 -13.10 2.79
CA LYS A 90 23.13 -13.89 1.84
C LYS A 90 23.51 -13.61 0.38
N GLN A 91 23.63 -12.33 0.00
CA GLN A 91 24.03 -11.96 -1.37
C GLN A 91 25.46 -12.38 -1.68
N ALA A 92 26.38 -12.25 -0.72
CA ALA A 92 27.77 -12.67 -0.87
C ALA A 92 27.90 -14.20 -1.05
N ILE A 93 27.14 -14.99 -0.31
CA ILE A 93 27.05 -16.45 -0.50
C ILE A 93 26.57 -16.77 -1.92
N ALA A 94 25.48 -16.15 -2.36
CA ALA A 94 24.93 -16.37 -3.70
C ALA A 94 25.92 -16.04 -4.82
N LYS A 95 26.72 -14.98 -4.69
CA LYS A 95 27.74 -14.61 -5.68
C LYS A 95 28.92 -15.59 -5.74
N LYS A 96 29.26 -16.25 -4.63
CA LYS A 96 30.42 -17.16 -4.52
C LYS A 96 30.08 -18.61 -4.84
N ILE A 97 28.82 -19.01 -4.72
CA ILE A 97 28.42 -20.42 -4.83
C ILE A 97 28.69 -21.00 -6.21
N ASP A 98 28.46 -20.25 -7.28
CA ASP A 98 28.67 -20.73 -8.65
C ASP A 98 30.14 -21.04 -8.92
N ALA A 99 31.05 -20.15 -8.49
CA ALA A 99 32.49 -20.36 -8.60
C ALA A 99 32.97 -21.56 -7.76
N ALA A 100 32.41 -21.73 -6.56
CA ALA A 100 32.70 -22.91 -5.71
C ALA A 100 32.21 -24.21 -6.34
N GLN A 101 31.03 -24.22 -6.98
CA GLN A 101 30.49 -25.39 -7.69
C GLN A 101 31.35 -25.76 -8.90
N ASN A 102 31.80 -24.76 -9.68
CA ASN A 102 32.71 -24.99 -10.81
C ASN A 102 34.04 -25.62 -10.34
N TRP A 103 34.59 -25.14 -9.23
CA TRP A 103 35.82 -25.71 -8.66
C TRP A 103 35.65 -27.13 -8.11
N LEU A 104 34.49 -27.45 -7.53
CA LEU A 104 34.18 -28.81 -7.09
C LEU A 104 34.04 -29.77 -8.29
N ALA A 105 33.51 -29.29 -9.41
CA ALA A 105 33.37 -30.05 -10.64
C ALA A 105 34.70 -30.30 -11.37
N ASP A 106 35.67 -29.39 -11.24
CA ASP A 106 37.03 -29.52 -11.80
C ASP A 106 37.98 -30.26 -10.83
N PRO A 107 38.41 -31.49 -11.14
CA PRO A 107 39.36 -32.25 -10.31
C PRO A 107 40.73 -31.58 -10.14
N ASN A 108 41.10 -30.67 -11.04
CA ASN A 108 42.40 -29.99 -11.07
C ASN A 108 42.34 -28.55 -10.54
N GLY A 109 41.20 -28.12 -9.99
CA GLY A 109 41.04 -26.76 -9.49
C GLY A 109 42.08 -26.41 -8.41
N GLY A 110 42.75 -25.25 -8.58
CA GLY A 110 43.78 -24.73 -7.67
C GLY A 110 43.24 -24.16 -6.36
N SER A 111 44.08 -23.46 -5.58
CA SER A 111 43.71 -22.94 -4.24
C SER A 111 42.59 -21.89 -4.25
N GLU A 112 42.38 -21.20 -5.38
CA GLU A 112 41.40 -20.12 -5.55
C GLU A 112 39.95 -20.56 -5.26
N GLY A 113 39.57 -21.76 -5.68
CA GLY A 113 38.20 -22.24 -5.43
C GLY A 113 37.97 -22.73 -4.01
N GLU A 114 39.01 -23.14 -3.29
CA GLU A 114 38.93 -23.41 -1.85
C GLU A 114 38.66 -22.11 -1.07
N GLU A 115 39.22 -20.97 -1.52
CA GLU A 115 38.92 -19.65 -0.95
C GLU A 115 37.46 -19.25 -1.14
N HIS A 116 36.82 -19.63 -2.25
CA HIS A 116 35.39 -19.43 -2.43
C HIS A 116 34.56 -20.23 -1.42
N ILE A 117 34.89 -21.50 -1.17
CA ILE A 117 34.22 -22.32 -0.16
C ILE A 117 34.43 -21.76 1.25
N ARG A 118 35.68 -21.39 1.61
CA ARG A 118 35.99 -20.72 2.88
C ARG A 118 35.23 -19.40 3.02
N GLY A 119 35.14 -18.63 1.94
CA GLY A 119 34.38 -17.39 1.88
C GLY A 119 32.88 -17.58 2.11
N ILE A 120 32.28 -18.64 1.54
CA ILE A 120 30.88 -19.00 1.79
C ILE A 120 30.68 -19.40 3.25
N MET A 121 31.55 -20.24 3.79
CA MET A 121 31.48 -20.67 5.19
C MET A 121 31.63 -19.50 6.17
N ALA A 122 32.50 -18.53 5.87
CA ALA A 122 32.67 -17.32 6.68
C ALA A 122 31.40 -16.46 6.71
N GLU A 123 30.75 -16.26 5.57
CA GLU A 123 29.48 -15.51 5.51
C GLU A 123 28.34 -16.26 6.19
N ALA A 124 28.27 -17.59 6.04
CA ALA A 124 27.28 -18.42 6.73
C ALA A 124 27.48 -18.42 8.25
N ARG A 125 28.73 -18.32 8.73
CA ARG A 125 29.04 -18.14 10.16
C ARG A 125 28.51 -16.81 10.68
N LYS A 126 28.70 -15.70 9.95
CA LYS A 126 28.11 -14.39 10.32
C LYS A 126 26.59 -14.48 10.43
N VAL A 127 25.92 -15.18 9.50
CA VAL A 127 24.47 -15.41 9.57
C VAL A 127 24.08 -16.17 10.84
N ALA A 128 24.84 -17.20 11.23
CA ALA A 128 24.60 -17.96 12.46
C ALA A 128 24.81 -17.11 13.72
N GLU A 129 25.87 -16.30 13.79
CA GLU A 129 26.16 -15.40 14.91
C GLU A 129 25.08 -14.32 15.10
N LEU A 130 24.49 -13.86 14.00
CA LEU A 130 23.38 -12.90 13.99
C LEU A 130 22.00 -13.58 14.12
N CYS A 131 21.93 -14.92 14.19
CA CYS A 131 20.66 -15.64 14.33
C CYS A 131 20.24 -15.70 15.81
N GLU A 132 18.99 -15.33 16.10
CA GLU A 132 18.43 -15.35 17.46
C GLU A 132 17.89 -16.73 17.86
N GLU A 133 17.56 -17.59 16.89
CA GLU A 133 16.98 -18.90 17.16
C GLU A 133 18.10 -19.93 17.40
N PRO A 134 18.27 -20.45 18.63
CA PRO A 134 19.42 -21.30 18.97
C PRO A 134 19.48 -22.55 18.09
N LYS A 135 18.33 -23.15 17.79
CA LYS A 135 18.25 -24.35 16.94
C LYS A 135 18.75 -24.08 15.52
N GLU A 136 18.36 -22.97 14.91
CA GLU A 136 18.78 -22.63 13.55
C GLU A 136 20.26 -22.28 13.48
N ARG A 137 20.74 -21.52 14.46
CA ARG A 137 22.17 -21.23 14.62
C ARG A 137 22.97 -22.53 14.70
N ASP A 138 22.59 -23.43 15.60
CA ASP A 138 23.35 -24.66 15.85
C ASP A 138 23.30 -25.60 14.64
N ASP A 139 22.18 -25.65 13.91
CA ASP A 139 22.04 -26.41 12.67
C ASP A 139 22.91 -25.86 11.52
N ILE A 140 23.13 -24.54 11.46
CA ILE A 140 24.08 -23.92 10.52
C ILE A 140 25.51 -24.25 10.95
N LEU A 141 25.85 -24.06 12.22
CA LEU A 141 27.20 -24.33 12.75
C LEU A 141 27.61 -25.80 12.55
N ARG A 142 26.68 -26.75 12.73
CA ARG A 142 26.93 -28.17 12.46
C ARG A 142 27.30 -28.40 10.99
N SER A 143 26.53 -27.84 10.06
CA SER A 143 26.84 -27.95 8.63
C SER A 143 28.15 -27.27 8.24
N LEU A 144 28.53 -26.17 8.90
CA LEU A 144 29.85 -25.57 8.70
C LEU A 144 30.98 -26.52 9.12
N GLY A 145 30.83 -27.22 10.25
CA GLY A 145 31.79 -28.23 10.70
C GLY A 145 31.94 -29.38 9.71
N GLU A 146 30.82 -29.91 9.22
CA GLU A 146 30.79 -30.99 8.22
C GLU A 146 31.46 -30.58 6.91
N ILE A 147 31.09 -29.42 6.36
CA ILE A 147 31.66 -28.92 5.09
C ILE A 147 33.16 -28.64 5.25
N SER A 148 33.59 -28.08 6.38
CA SER A 148 35.00 -27.84 6.68
C SER A 148 35.81 -29.15 6.66
N ALA A 149 35.33 -30.20 7.32
CA ALA A 149 36.00 -31.50 7.36
C ALA A 149 36.07 -32.16 5.97
N LEU A 150 34.97 -32.15 5.21
CA LEU A 150 34.93 -32.72 3.86
C LEU A 150 35.84 -31.95 2.89
N THR A 151 35.84 -30.62 2.98
CA THR A 151 36.68 -29.76 2.12
C THR A 151 38.16 -29.97 2.41
N ALA A 152 38.56 -30.06 3.69
CA ALA A 152 39.94 -30.37 4.06
C ALA A 152 40.39 -31.73 3.50
N LYS A 153 39.54 -32.76 3.62
CA LYS A 153 39.83 -34.09 3.07
C LYS A 153 39.98 -34.06 1.53
N LEU A 154 39.12 -33.32 0.83
CA LEU A 154 39.22 -33.15 -0.62
C LEU A 154 40.50 -32.40 -1.04
N SER A 155 40.84 -31.31 -0.35
CA SER A 155 42.07 -30.54 -0.60
C SER A 155 43.31 -31.40 -0.37
N ASP A 156 43.33 -32.23 0.67
CA ASP A 156 44.42 -33.19 0.90
C ASP A 156 44.56 -34.21 -0.23
N LEU A 157 43.45 -34.76 -0.73
CA LEU A 157 43.49 -35.67 -1.87
C LEU A 157 44.03 -34.99 -3.13
N ARG A 158 43.59 -33.75 -3.42
CA ARG A 158 44.10 -32.96 -4.56
C ARG A 158 45.60 -32.69 -4.43
N ARG A 159 46.08 -32.32 -3.24
CA ARG A 159 47.50 -32.06 -2.96
C ARG A 159 48.38 -33.31 -3.14
N HIS A 160 47.86 -34.49 -2.87
CA HIS A 160 48.56 -35.77 -3.10
C HIS A 160 48.38 -36.32 -4.53
N GLY A 161 47.88 -35.51 -5.47
CA GLY A 161 47.67 -35.92 -6.87
C GLY A 161 46.48 -36.86 -7.08
N LYS A 162 45.64 -37.07 -6.06
CA LYS A 162 44.45 -37.95 -6.10
C LYS A 162 43.15 -37.19 -6.40
N GLY A 163 43.24 -35.99 -6.99
CA GLY A 163 42.10 -35.12 -7.28
C GLY A 163 41.05 -35.74 -8.21
N ASP A 164 41.49 -36.60 -9.13
CA ASP A 164 40.61 -37.30 -10.09
C ASP A 164 40.13 -38.69 -9.62
N SER A 165 40.49 -39.08 -8.40
CA SER A 165 40.09 -40.39 -7.86
C SER A 165 38.56 -40.48 -7.66
N PRO A 166 37.99 -41.71 -7.72
CA PRO A 166 36.57 -41.91 -7.40
C PRO A 166 36.19 -41.37 -6.01
N GLU A 167 37.09 -41.46 -5.02
CA GLU A 167 36.90 -40.91 -3.68
C GLU A 167 36.84 -39.37 -3.70
N ALA A 168 37.75 -38.70 -4.40
CA ALA A 168 37.76 -37.23 -4.52
C ALA A 168 36.52 -36.72 -5.26
N ARG A 169 36.09 -37.39 -6.35
CA ARG A 169 34.87 -37.04 -7.08
C ARG A 169 33.61 -37.24 -6.24
N ALA A 170 33.54 -38.31 -5.45
CA ALA A 170 32.44 -38.55 -4.52
C ALA A 170 32.38 -37.49 -3.41
N LEU A 171 33.52 -37.15 -2.82
CA LEU A 171 33.64 -36.07 -1.82
C LEU A 171 33.24 -34.72 -2.41
N ALA A 172 33.69 -34.38 -3.61
CA ALA A 172 33.32 -33.13 -4.27
C ALA A 172 31.81 -33.02 -4.49
N LYS A 173 31.15 -34.10 -4.92
CA LYS A 173 29.68 -34.16 -5.05
C LYS A 173 28.97 -34.02 -3.69
N GLN A 174 29.51 -34.64 -2.64
CA GLN A 174 28.97 -34.52 -1.29
C GLN A 174 29.09 -33.08 -0.78
N ILE A 175 30.24 -32.43 -0.95
CA ILE A 175 30.46 -31.02 -0.58
C ILE A 175 29.53 -30.10 -1.35
N ALA A 176 29.36 -30.33 -2.67
CA ALA A 176 28.45 -29.55 -3.50
C ALA A 176 27.00 -29.60 -2.96
N THR A 177 26.54 -30.78 -2.55
CA THR A 177 25.21 -30.98 -1.95
C THR A 177 25.11 -30.28 -0.59
N SER A 178 26.13 -30.42 0.26
CA SER A 178 26.17 -29.76 1.57
C SER A 178 26.21 -28.24 1.46
N LEU A 179 26.88 -27.67 0.45
CA LEU A 179 26.89 -26.23 0.19
C LEU A 179 25.49 -25.70 -0.21
N GLN A 180 24.76 -26.45 -1.04
CA GLN A 180 23.37 -26.11 -1.38
C GLN A 180 22.47 -26.16 -0.13
N ASN A 181 22.64 -27.17 0.71
CA ASN A 181 21.93 -27.28 1.99
C ASN A 181 22.27 -26.14 2.95
N LEU A 182 23.54 -25.72 3.02
CA LEU A 182 23.98 -24.57 3.80
C LEU A 182 23.34 -23.27 3.27
N GLN A 183 23.28 -23.08 1.95
CA GLN A 183 22.60 -21.95 1.33
C GLN A 183 21.09 -21.93 1.68
N SER A 184 20.43 -23.08 1.66
CA SER A 184 19.02 -23.20 2.06
C SER A 184 18.82 -22.84 3.55
N LYS A 185 19.64 -23.40 4.45
CA LYS A 185 19.59 -23.11 5.90
C LYS A 185 19.83 -21.62 6.19
N THR A 186 20.86 -21.02 5.58
CA THR A 186 21.16 -19.59 5.74
C THR A 186 20.05 -18.71 5.16
N ASN A 187 19.51 -19.06 3.99
CA ASN A 187 18.35 -18.35 3.42
C ASN A 187 17.13 -18.39 4.35
N ARG A 188 16.89 -19.54 5.00
CA ARG A 188 15.80 -19.71 5.97
C ARG A 188 16.03 -18.85 7.22
N ALA A 189 17.23 -18.84 7.78
CA ALA A 189 17.57 -17.98 8.92
C ALA A 189 17.35 -16.49 8.62
N VAL A 190 17.74 -16.02 7.43
CA VAL A 190 17.49 -14.64 6.97
C VAL A 190 16.00 -14.38 6.72
N ALA A 191 15.23 -15.38 6.28
CA ALA A 191 13.80 -15.23 6.10
C ALA A 191 13.07 -15.13 7.45
N ASN A 192 13.50 -15.88 8.46
CA ASN A 192 12.87 -15.96 9.78
C ASN A 192 13.13 -14.73 10.66
N THR A 193 14.15 -13.92 10.34
CA THR A 193 14.33 -12.61 10.99
C THR A 193 13.36 -11.54 10.47
N ARG A 194 12.62 -11.83 9.39
CA ARG A 194 11.61 -10.93 8.83
C ARG A 194 10.23 -11.37 9.29
N PRO A 195 9.40 -10.46 9.82
CA PRO A 195 8.04 -10.79 10.17
C PRO A 195 7.21 -11.03 8.92
N VAL A 196 6.06 -11.65 9.12
CA VAL A 196 5.05 -11.79 8.11
C VAL A 196 4.61 -10.40 7.63
N LYS A 197 4.77 -10.14 6.33
CA LYS A 197 4.51 -8.82 5.75
C LYS A 197 3.03 -8.67 5.40
N ALA A 198 2.40 -7.66 5.99
CA ALA A 198 1.12 -7.16 5.52
C ALA A 198 1.27 -6.44 4.16
N ALA A 199 0.15 -6.17 3.50
CA ALA A 199 0.12 -5.42 2.25
C ALA A 199 0.67 -4.00 2.45
N VAL A 200 1.31 -3.46 1.41
CA VAL A 200 1.92 -2.12 1.46
C VAL A 200 0.86 -1.02 1.36
N HIS A 201 -0.17 -1.20 0.53
CA HIS A 201 -1.26 -0.23 0.32
C HIS A 201 -2.45 -0.48 1.27
N LEU A 202 -3.28 0.54 1.47
CA LEU A 202 -4.38 0.55 2.43
C LEU A 202 -5.42 -0.56 2.19
N GLU A 203 -5.98 -0.62 0.98
CA GLU A 203 -7.03 -1.59 0.65
C GLU A 203 -6.58 -3.05 0.84
N GLY A 204 -5.31 -3.33 0.56
CA GLY A 204 -4.73 -4.66 0.78
C GLY A 204 -4.65 -5.01 2.27
N LYS A 205 -4.34 -4.03 3.14
CA LYS A 205 -4.35 -4.25 4.60
C LYS A 205 -5.78 -4.46 5.10
N ILE A 206 -6.74 -3.67 4.63
CA ILE A 206 -8.15 -3.82 4.99
C ILE A 206 -8.66 -5.21 4.59
N GLU A 207 -8.32 -5.67 3.38
CA GLU A 207 -8.69 -7.01 2.93
C GLU A 207 -8.06 -8.12 3.78
N GLN A 208 -6.76 -8.00 4.11
CA GLN A 208 -6.08 -8.94 4.99
C GLN A 208 -6.68 -8.98 6.40
N ALA A 209 -7.01 -7.81 6.96
CA ALA A 209 -7.70 -7.69 8.24
C ALA A 209 -9.09 -8.35 8.19
N GLN A 210 -9.89 -8.02 7.18
CA GLN A 210 -11.24 -8.56 7.01
C GLN A 210 -11.24 -10.09 6.91
N ARG A 211 -10.30 -10.66 6.15
CA ARG A 211 -10.17 -12.13 6.03
C ARG A 211 -9.98 -12.82 7.38
N TRP A 212 -9.17 -12.23 8.25
CA TRP A 212 -8.94 -12.75 9.61
C TRP A 212 -10.17 -12.53 10.50
N ILE A 213 -10.85 -11.39 10.37
CA ILE A 213 -12.09 -11.10 11.12
C ILE A 213 -13.20 -12.09 10.77
N ASP A 214 -13.34 -12.43 9.49
CA ASP A 214 -14.36 -13.37 9.01
C ASP A 214 -14.08 -14.80 9.47
N ASN A 215 -12.81 -15.19 9.61
CA ASN A 215 -12.38 -16.55 9.95
C ASN A 215 -11.21 -16.56 10.94
N PRO A 216 -11.42 -16.15 12.20
CA PRO A 216 -10.33 -15.92 13.15
C PRO A 216 -9.66 -17.22 13.63
N THR A 217 -10.29 -18.38 13.38
CA THR A 217 -9.79 -19.72 13.70
C THR A 217 -8.83 -20.27 12.65
N VAL A 218 -8.82 -19.72 11.42
CA VAL A 218 -7.99 -20.20 10.32
C VAL A 218 -6.60 -19.55 10.41
N ALA A 219 -5.56 -20.38 10.47
CA ALA A 219 -4.18 -19.90 10.53
C ALA A 219 -3.78 -19.13 9.26
N ASP A 220 -3.71 -17.81 9.37
CA ASP A 220 -3.27 -16.88 8.32
C ASP A 220 -1.80 -16.46 8.48
N ARG A 221 -1.04 -17.18 9.32
CA ARG A 221 0.34 -16.86 9.74
C ARG A 221 0.47 -15.48 10.42
N GLY A 222 -0.63 -14.91 10.93
CA GLY A 222 -0.66 -13.62 11.61
C GLY A 222 -0.71 -12.40 10.68
N VAL A 223 -0.96 -12.59 9.38
CA VAL A 223 -1.05 -11.51 8.38
C VAL A 223 -2.17 -10.52 8.73
N GLY A 224 -3.37 -10.98 9.07
CA GLY A 224 -4.53 -10.14 9.34
C GLY A 224 -4.34 -9.28 10.57
N GLN A 225 -3.83 -9.84 11.66
CA GLN A 225 -3.48 -9.06 12.84
C GLN A 225 -2.32 -8.08 12.58
N ALA A 226 -1.34 -8.45 11.74
CA ALA A 226 -0.28 -7.53 11.33
C ALA A 226 -0.82 -6.37 10.48
N ALA A 227 -1.80 -6.63 9.63
CA ALA A 227 -2.49 -5.60 8.85
C ALA A 227 -3.24 -4.62 9.77
N ILE A 228 -4.01 -5.12 10.75
CA ILE A 228 -4.69 -4.26 11.74
C ILE A 228 -3.70 -3.40 12.51
N ARG A 229 -2.60 -3.98 13.03
CA ARG A 229 -1.56 -3.21 13.73
C ARG A 229 -0.94 -2.14 12.84
N GLY A 230 -0.67 -2.46 11.57
CA GLY A 230 -0.17 -1.49 10.60
C GLY A 230 -1.15 -0.34 10.34
N LEU A 231 -2.45 -0.63 10.25
CA LEU A 231 -3.50 0.38 10.09
C LEU A 231 -3.58 1.31 11.31
N VAL A 232 -3.60 0.73 12.51
CA VAL A 232 -3.65 1.51 13.76
C VAL A 232 -2.38 2.34 13.95
N ALA A 233 -1.20 1.81 13.60
CA ALA A 233 0.05 2.56 13.64
C ALA A 233 0.02 3.78 12.71
N GLU A 234 -0.50 3.64 11.49
CA GLU A 234 -0.67 4.79 10.59
C GLU A 234 -1.72 5.79 11.10
N GLY A 235 -2.80 5.31 11.72
CA GLY A 235 -3.79 6.17 12.37
C GLY A 235 -3.21 7.00 13.51
N ARG A 236 -2.41 6.37 14.38
CA ARG A 236 -1.67 7.06 15.46
C ARG A 236 -0.67 8.09 14.89
N ARG A 237 0.03 7.74 13.81
CA ARG A 237 0.97 8.65 13.15
C ARG A 237 0.29 9.87 12.54
N LEU A 238 -0.88 9.69 11.92
CA LEU A 238 -1.70 10.79 11.43
C LEU A 238 -2.17 11.67 12.58
N ALA A 239 -2.66 11.07 13.68
CA ALA A 239 -3.11 11.82 14.84
C ALA A 239 -2.00 12.68 15.46
N ASN A 240 -0.73 12.25 15.38
CA ASN A 240 0.37 12.95 16.01
C ASN A 240 0.65 14.36 15.47
N VAL A 241 0.25 14.65 14.23
CA VAL A 241 0.38 15.98 13.61
C VAL A 241 -0.92 16.80 13.64
N MET A 242 -1.99 16.24 14.21
CA MET A 242 -3.29 16.90 14.33
C MET A 242 -3.42 17.68 15.64
N MET A 243 -4.35 18.64 15.67
CA MET A 243 -4.61 19.51 16.83
C MET A 243 -5.70 18.94 17.74
N GLY A 244 -5.44 18.96 19.06
CA GLY A 244 -6.38 18.80 20.18
C GLY A 244 -7.54 17.80 19.94
N PRO A 245 -8.79 18.26 19.73
CA PRO A 245 -9.96 17.39 19.63
C PRO A 245 -9.89 16.35 18.51
N TYR A 246 -9.39 16.73 17.34
CA TYR A 246 -9.30 15.83 16.18
C TYR A 246 -8.29 14.70 16.40
N ARG A 247 -7.19 15.01 17.10
CA ARG A 247 -6.19 14.04 17.52
C ARG A 247 -6.78 13.01 18.48
N GLN A 248 -7.49 13.46 19.52
CA GLN A 248 -8.09 12.56 20.51
C GLN A 248 -9.15 11.65 19.89
N ASP A 249 -9.98 12.17 18.99
CA ASP A 249 -10.98 11.40 18.25
C ASP A 249 -10.33 10.27 17.40
N LEU A 250 -9.28 10.58 16.63
CA LEU A 250 -8.58 9.56 15.83
C LEU A 250 -7.87 8.53 16.71
N LEU A 251 -7.25 8.95 17.82
CA LEU A 251 -6.63 8.02 18.78
C LEU A 251 -7.67 7.11 19.45
N ALA A 252 -8.85 7.62 19.80
CA ALA A 252 -9.92 6.82 20.39
C ALA A 252 -10.39 5.71 19.43
N LYS A 253 -10.52 6.02 18.13
CA LYS A 253 -10.83 5.00 17.11
C LYS A 253 -9.72 3.97 16.97
N CYS A 254 -8.45 4.41 16.98
CA CYS A 254 -7.28 3.52 16.97
C CYS A 254 -7.30 2.54 18.14
N ASP A 255 -7.51 3.04 19.36
CA ASP A 255 -7.51 2.24 20.58
C ASP A 255 -8.71 1.29 20.62
N ARG A 256 -9.87 1.71 20.09
CA ARG A 256 -11.06 0.86 19.96
C ARG A 256 -10.81 -0.32 19.02
N VAL A 257 -10.19 -0.08 17.87
CA VAL A 257 -9.83 -1.14 16.90
C VAL A 257 -8.82 -2.11 17.52
N ASP A 258 -7.76 -1.59 18.14
CA ASP A 258 -6.76 -2.42 18.83
C ASP A 258 -7.41 -3.29 19.94
N GLN A 259 -8.32 -2.72 20.73
CA GLN A 259 -9.02 -3.42 21.80
C GLN A 259 -9.89 -4.57 21.25
N LEU A 260 -10.72 -4.29 20.25
CA LEU A 260 -11.60 -5.30 19.64
C LEU A 260 -10.81 -6.41 18.95
N ALA A 261 -9.72 -6.06 18.25
CA ALA A 261 -8.83 -7.04 17.63
C ALA A 261 -8.15 -7.93 18.67
N ALA A 262 -7.69 -7.37 19.79
CA ALA A 262 -7.12 -8.16 20.89
C ALA A 262 -8.13 -9.12 21.53
N GLN A 263 -9.39 -8.68 21.71
CA GLN A 263 -10.46 -9.53 22.24
C GLN A 263 -10.79 -10.69 21.30
N LEU A 264 -10.90 -10.42 20.00
CA LEU A 264 -11.16 -11.47 19.00
C LEU A 264 -10.01 -12.48 18.93
N ALA A 265 -8.77 -12.00 19.02
CA ALA A 265 -7.58 -12.86 19.03
C ALA A 265 -7.54 -13.77 20.27
N ASP A 266 -7.90 -13.26 21.45
CA ASP A 266 -7.98 -14.06 22.69
C ASP A 266 -9.08 -15.12 22.61
N LEU A 267 -10.28 -14.76 22.13
CA LEU A 267 -11.37 -15.74 21.92
C LEU A 267 -10.97 -16.83 20.94
N ALA A 268 -10.33 -16.46 19.82
CA ALA A 268 -9.84 -17.43 18.84
C ALA A 268 -8.77 -18.36 19.43
N ALA A 269 -7.84 -17.82 20.22
CA ALA A 269 -6.80 -18.61 20.88
C ALA A 269 -7.35 -19.63 21.90
N ARG A 270 -8.51 -19.34 22.51
CA ARG A 270 -9.23 -20.26 23.41
C ARG A 270 -10.10 -21.28 22.69
N GLY A 271 -10.16 -21.25 21.35
CA GLY A 271 -11.03 -22.10 20.54
C GLY A 271 -12.47 -21.59 20.44
N GLU A 272 -12.77 -20.38 20.93
CA GLU A 272 -14.10 -19.76 20.94
C GLU A 272 -14.30 -18.76 19.78
N GLY A 273 -13.46 -18.84 18.74
CA GLY A 273 -13.47 -17.91 17.61
C GLY A 273 -14.75 -17.92 16.76
N GLU A 274 -15.61 -18.92 16.91
CA GLU A 274 -16.91 -19.03 16.23
C GLU A 274 -18.11 -18.78 17.15
N SER A 275 -17.85 -18.45 18.42
CA SER A 275 -18.90 -18.19 19.41
C SER A 275 -19.78 -16.99 19.00
N PRO A 276 -21.03 -16.89 19.49
CA PRO A 276 -21.86 -15.70 19.28
C PRO A 276 -21.17 -14.41 19.72
N GLN A 277 -20.38 -14.47 20.79
CA GLN A 277 -19.57 -13.34 21.27
C GLN A 277 -18.48 -12.96 20.27
N ALA A 278 -17.74 -13.93 19.73
CA ALA A 278 -16.72 -13.66 18.72
C ALA A 278 -17.32 -13.05 17.45
N ARG A 279 -18.50 -13.54 17.01
CA ARG A 279 -19.22 -12.96 15.86
C ARG A 279 -19.66 -11.51 16.11
N ALA A 280 -20.14 -11.20 17.31
CA ALA A 280 -20.51 -9.83 17.67
C ALA A 280 -19.30 -8.89 17.69
N ILE A 281 -18.16 -9.34 18.23
CA ILE A 281 -16.91 -8.56 18.24
C ILE A 281 -16.37 -8.38 16.82
N ALA A 282 -16.42 -9.43 15.98
CA ALA A 282 -16.01 -9.37 14.59
C ALA A 282 -16.81 -8.32 13.79
N ALA A 283 -18.14 -8.27 13.96
CA ALA A 283 -18.98 -7.26 13.34
C ALA A 283 -18.63 -5.83 13.81
N GLN A 284 -18.48 -5.63 15.13
CA GLN A 284 -18.07 -4.32 15.67
C GLN A 284 -16.69 -3.87 15.18
N LEU A 285 -15.74 -4.82 15.07
CA LEU A 285 -14.39 -4.56 14.59
C LEU A 285 -14.39 -4.20 13.10
N GLN A 286 -15.20 -4.87 12.29
CA GLN A 286 -15.38 -4.56 10.87
C GLN A 286 -15.88 -3.13 10.66
N ASP A 287 -16.92 -2.72 11.38
CA ASP A 287 -17.45 -1.35 11.31
C ASP A 287 -16.44 -0.32 11.82
N SER A 288 -15.76 -0.61 12.94
CA SER A 288 -14.73 0.27 13.52
C SER A 288 -13.54 0.45 12.58
N LEU A 289 -13.13 -0.59 11.85
CA LEU A 289 -12.06 -0.50 10.85
C LEU A 289 -12.46 0.35 9.66
N LYS A 290 -13.71 0.25 9.20
CA LYS A 290 -14.24 1.09 8.11
C LYS A 290 -14.26 2.56 8.52
N ASP A 291 -14.72 2.87 9.72
CA ASP A 291 -14.73 4.22 10.28
C ASP A 291 -13.31 4.78 10.47
N LEU A 292 -12.39 3.97 11.03
CA LEU A 292 -10.97 4.34 11.15
C LEU A 292 -10.35 4.66 9.78
N LYS A 293 -10.63 3.83 8.76
CA LYS A 293 -10.17 4.06 7.38
C LYS A 293 -10.63 5.42 6.86
N THR A 294 -11.93 5.72 6.92
CA THR A 294 -12.49 6.99 6.46
C THR A 294 -11.83 8.16 7.19
N ARG A 295 -11.69 8.08 8.52
CA ARG A 295 -11.08 9.15 9.32
C ARG A 295 -9.60 9.39 8.98
N MET A 296 -8.84 8.34 8.73
CA MET A 296 -7.44 8.45 8.29
C MET A 296 -7.34 9.11 6.91
N GLN A 297 -8.22 8.76 5.97
CA GLN A 297 -8.24 9.35 4.63
C GLN A 297 -8.60 10.84 4.68
N GLU A 298 -9.57 11.23 5.49
CA GLU A 298 -9.90 12.64 5.73
C GLU A 298 -8.70 13.41 6.28
N ALA A 299 -8.09 12.91 7.37
CA ALA A 299 -6.95 13.56 8.01
C ALA A 299 -5.75 13.71 7.06
N MET A 300 -5.44 12.66 6.31
CA MET A 300 -4.35 12.68 5.32
C MET A 300 -4.64 13.67 4.18
N THR A 301 -5.88 13.73 3.68
CA THR A 301 -6.27 14.65 2.62
C THR A 301 -6.09 16.11 3.04
N GLN A 302 -6.44 16.44 4.29
CA GLN A 302 -6.20 17.77 4.85
C GLN A 302 -4.71 18.07 4.96
N GLU A 303 -3.91 17.14 5.49
CA GLU A 303 -2.45 17.31 5.59
C GLU A 303 -1.80 17.51 4.22
N VAL A 304 -2.21 16.76 3.19
CA VAL A 304 -1.70 16.93 1.82
C VAL A 304 -2.12 18.28 1.25
N SER A 305 -3.38 18.69 1.41
CA SER A 305 -3.85 20.01 0.96
C SER A 305 -2.99 21.14 1.54
N ASP A 306 -2.60 21.03 2.81
CA ASP A 306 -1.76 22.01 3.48
C ASP A 306 -0.28 21.94 3.07
N VAL A 307 0.34 20.77 3.16
CA VAL A 307 1.78 20.58 2.96
C VAL A 307 2.17 20.81 1.49
N PHE A 308 1.36 20.31 0.54
CA PHE A 308 1.63 20.41 -0.89
C PHE A 308 1.00 21.66 -1.54
N SER A 309 0.44 22.58 -0.75
CA SER A 309 0.01 23.90 -1.23
C SER A 309 1.18 24.73 -1.77
N ASP A 310 2.38 24.54 -1.23
CA ASP A 310 3.61 25.17 -1.69
C ASP A 310 4.79 24.21 -1.53
N THR A 311 5.31 23.77 -2.66
CA THR A 311 6.41 22.80 -2.71
C THR A 311 7.75 23.44 -3.09
N THR A 312 7.77 24.72 -3.52
CA THR A 312 8.96 25.31 -4.16
C THR A 312 9.47 26.60 -3.52
N THR A 313 8.68 27.30 -2.70
CA THR A 313 9.16 28.54 -2.07
C THR A 313 10.41 28.35 -1.23
N PRO A 314 10.55 27.31 -0.38
CA PRO A 314 11.76 27.16 0.43
C PRO A 314 13.04 27.01 -0.39
N ILE A 315 13.01 26.25 -1.49
CA ILE A 315 14.17 26.12 -2.39
C ILE A 315 14.43 27.39 -3.20
N LYS A 316 13.38 28.13 -3.59
CA LYS A 316 13.53 29.45 -4.24
C LYS A 316 14.19 30.47 -3.31
N LEU A 317 13.83 30.48 -2.04
CA LEU A 317 14.45 31.35 -1.04
C LEU A 317 15.90 30.94 -0.74
N LEU A 318 16.20 29.65 -0.76
CA LEU A 318 17.58 29.15 -0.69
C LEU A 318 18.39 29.60 -1.91
N ALA A 319 17.82 29.52 -3.12
CA ALA A 319 18.47 29.99 -4.34
C ALA A 319 18.81 31.48 -4.26
N VAL A 320 17.84 32.31 -3.87
CA VAL A 320 18.05 33.77 -3.67
C VAL A 320 19.17 34.04 -2.66
N ALA A 321 19.21 33.29 -1.55
CA ALA A 321 20.27 33.43 -0.55
C ALA A 321 21.64 32.99 -1.09
N ALA A 322 21.70 31.89 -1.86
CA ALA A 322 22.94 31.37 -2.43
C ALA A 322 23.52 32.31 -3.50
N THR A 323 22.67 32.98 -4.27
CA THR A 323 23.07 33.94 -5.31
C THR A 323 23.21 35.38 -4.80
N ALA A 324 23.09 35.61 -3.49
CA ALA A 324 23.19 36.96 -2.93
C ALA A 324 24.57 37.58 -3.27
N PRO A 325 24.63 38.88 -3.60
CA PRO A 325 25.87 39.61 -3.86
C PRO A 325 26.89 39.45 -2.72
N SER A 326 28.19 39.47 -3.05
CA SER A 326 29.27 39.26 -2.06
C SER A 326 29.33 40.34 -0.96
N ASP A 327 28.81 41.52 -1.24
CA ASP A 327 28.71 42.68 -0.35
C ASP A 327 27.40 42.71 0.48
N ALA A 328 26.51 41.74 0.30
CA ALA A 328 25.26 41.69 1.05
C ALA A 328 25.53 41.47 2.56
N PRO A 329 25.00 42.33 3.45
CA PRO A 329 25.17 42.18 4.88
C PRO A 329 24.53 40.87 5.39
N ASN A 330 25.20 40.20 6.33
CA ASN A 330 24.74 38.96 6.97
C ASN A 330 24.45 37.81 5.98
N ARG A 331 25.13 37.76 4.82
CA ARG A 331 24.92 36.77 3.77
C ARG A 331 25.00 35.31 4.25
N ASP A 332 26.04 34.98 5.02
CA ASP A 332 26.21 33.63 5.56
C ASP A 332 25.18 33.32 6.64
N GLU A 333 24.93 34.27 7.55
CA GLU A 333 23.95 34.13 8.63
C GLU A 333 22.51 34.02 8.11
N ALA A 334 22.18 34.67 6.98
CA ALA A 334 20.88 34.59 6.34
C ALA A 334 20.67 33.30 5.54
N SER A 335 21.76 32.67 5.06
CA SER A 335 21.69 31.42 4.27
C SER A 335 21.40 30.19 5.16
N ILE A 336 21.97 30.13 6.37
CA ILE A 336 21.77 29.04 7.33
C ILE A 336 20.28 28.76 7.63
N PRO A 337 19.45 29.74 8.06
CA PRO A 337 18.05 29.48 8.34
C PRO A 337 17.25 29.14 7.08
N ARG A 338 17.66 29.61 5.88
CA ARG A 338 17.00 29.24 4.61
C ARG A 338 17.29 27.79 4.22
N ALA A 339 18.52 27.34 4.39
CA ALA A 339 18.90 25.94 4.19
C ALA A 339 18.15 25.02 5.16
N ALA A 340 18.15 25.36 6.47
CA ALA A 340 17.41 24.58 7.47
C ALA A 340 15.89 24.56 7.19
N ASN A 341 15.30 25.69 6.78
CA ASN A 341 13.89 25.74 6.39
C ASN A 341 13.60 24.87 5.16
N PHE A 342 14.51 24.84 4.18
CA PHE A 342 14.39 23.96 3.01
C PHE A 342 14.46 22.49 3.41
N GLU A 343 15.44 22.09 4.22
CA GLU A 343 15.59 20.71 4.70
C GLU A 343 14.36 20.24 5.50
N ASN A 344 13.90 21.06 6.45
CA ASN A 344 12.70 20.77 7.25
C ASN A 344 11.45 20.64 6.38
N HIS A 345 11.30 21.52 5.38
CA HIS A 345 10.17 21.47 4.47
C HIS A 345 10.23 20.25 3.54
N ALA A 346 11.40 19.93 2.97
CA ALA A 346 11.60 18.75 2.14
C ALA A 346 11.32 17.46 2.91
N ALA A 347 11.75 17.38 4.18
CA ALA A 347 11.44 16.27 5.07
C ALA A 347 9.92 16.15 5.32
N ARG A 348 9.22 17.29 5.52
CA ARG A 348 7.76 17.32 5.70
C ARG A 348 7.00 16.86 4.45
N LEU A 349 7.44 17.27 3.25
CA LEU A 349 6.90 16.78 1.98
C LEU A 349 7.03 15.26 1.88
N GLY A 350 8.23 14.73 2.12
CA GLY A 350 8.49 13.29 2.07
C GLY A 350 7.66 12.50 3.10
N ALA A 351 7.56 12.98 4.34
CA ALA A 351 6.77 12.34 5.39
C ALA A 351 5.27 12.31 5.07
N THR A 352 4.77 13.39 4.45
CA THR A 352 3.36 13.50 4.03
C THR A 352 3.08 12.61 2.81
N ALA A 353 4.01 12.54 1.85
CA ALA A 353 3.92 11.62 0.73
C ALA A 353 3.87 10.16 1.19
N GLU A 354 4.69 9.77 2.18
CA GLU A 354 4.62 8.44 2.79
C GLU A 354 3.26 8.16 3.46
N LYS A 355 2.63 9.17 4.08
CA LYS A 355 1.24 9.05 4.60
C LYS A 355 0.26 8.80 3.48
N ALA A 356 0.29 9.61 2.42
CA ALA A 356 -0.59 9.42 1.27
C ALA A 356 -0.41 8.03 0.64
N ALA A 357 0.82 7.53 0.53
CA ALA A 357 1.06 6.17 0.06
C ALA A 357 0.52 5.08 1.00
N ALA A 358 0.54 5.31 2.32
CA ALA A 358 0.13 4.32 3.31
C ALA A 358 -1.41 4.23 3.50
N VAL A 359 -2.11 5.37 3.44
CA VAL A 359 -3.56 5.49 3.71
C VAL A 359 -4.39 6.01 2.53
N GLY A 360 -3.78 6.30 1.39
CA GLY A 360 -4.48 6.76 0.19
C GLY A 360 -5.25 5.65 -0.55
N THR A 361 -5.84 6.03 -1.67
CA THR A 361 -6.53 5.15 -2.63
C THR A 361 -5.57 4.50 -3.64
N ALA A 362 -4.27 4.74 -3.50
CA ALA A 362 -3.24 4.26 -4.41
C ALA A 362 -3.18 2.72 -4.49
N ASN A 363 -2.96 2.23 -5.71
CA ASN A 363 -2.56 0.85 -5.95
C ASN A 363 -1.10 0.62 -5.55
N LYS A 364 -0.66 -0.64 -5.57
CA LYS A 364 0.71 -1.01 -5.19
C LYS A 364 1.78 -0.26 -6.01
N THR A 365 1.58 -0.09 -7.31
CA THR A 365 2.54 0.57 -8.22
C THR A 365 2.70 2.04 -7.88
N THR A 366 1.60 2.76 -7.64
CA THR A 366 1.61 4.17 -7.24
C THR A 366 2.28 4.34 -5.87
N VAL A 367 2.01 3.44 -4.91
CA VAL A 367 2.70 3.42 -3.60
C VAL A 367 4.21 3.26 -3.75
N GLU A 368 4.67 2.30 -4.56
CA GLU A 368 6.10 2.09 -4.82
C GLU A 368 6.73 3.29 -5.54
N GLY A 369 6.01 3.92 -6.47
CA GLY A 369 6.41 5.15 -7.13
C GLY A 369 6.60 6.32 -6.15
N ILE A 370 5.66 6.52 -5.23
CA ILE A 370 5.77 7.55 -4.18
C ILE A 370 7.00 7.26 -3.31
N GLN A 371 7.16 6.03 -2.83
CA GLN A 371 8.30 5.63 -1.99
C GLN A 371 9.64 5.88 -2.69
N ALA A 372 9.73 5.62 -4.01
CA ALA A 372 10.92 5.93 -4.79
C ALA A 372 11.21 7.44 -4.84
N THR A 373 10.19 8.28 -5.09
CA THR A 373 10.37 9.74 -5.09
C THR A 373 10.73 10.31 -3.72
N VAL A 374 10.20 9.72 -2.63
CA VAL A 374 10.56 10.11 -1.25
C VAL A 374 12.01 9.77 -0.95
N LYS A 375 12.46 8.57 -1.36
CA LYS A 375 13.86 8.18 -1.23
C LYS A 375 14.77 9.16 -1.97
N SER A 376 14.48 9.46 -3.24
CA SER A 376 15.25 10.43 -4.02
C SER A 376 15.22 11.83 -3.42
N ALA A 377 14.10 12.29 -2.84
CA ALA A 377 14.03 13.57 -2.15
C ALA A 377 14.98 13.60 -0.93
N ARG A 378 15.02 12.54 -0.13
CA ARG A 378 15.94 12.41 1.02
C ARG A 378 17.41 12.42 0.58
N GLU A 379 17.74 11.81 -0.55
CA GLU A 379 19.10 11.77 -1.11
C GLU A 379 19.55 13.09 -1.75
N LEU A 380 18.64 13.77 -2.47
CA LEU A 380 18.94 15.02 -3.20
C LEU A 380 18.97 16.25 -2.30
N THR A 381 18.14 16.30 -1.25
CA THR A 381 18.03 17.48 -0.35
C THR A 381 19.40 17.94 0.19
N PRO A 382 20.23 17.09 0.83
CA PRO A 382 21.55 17.52 1.32
C PRO A 382 22.53 17.86 0.18
N GLN A 383 22.39 17.25 -1.00
CA GLN A 383 23.21 17.59 -2.17
C GLN A 383 22.90 18.99 -2.69
N VAL A 384 21.63 19.39 -2.74
CA VAL A 384 21.20 20.75 -3.08
C VAL A 384 21.76 21.76 -2.08
N VAL A 385 21.68 21.47 -0.78
CA VAL A 385 22.22 22.36 0.27
C VAL A 385 23.73 22.48 0.16
N SER A 386 24.43 21.39 -0.14
CA SER A 386 25.88 21.40 -0.37
C SER A 386 26.24 22.26 -1.59
N ALA A 387 25.54 22.08 -2.71
CA ALA A 387 25.75 22.87 -3.93
C ALA A 387 25.46 24.36 -3.70
N ALA A 388 24.39 24.69 -2.96
CA ALA A 388 24.06 26.06 -2.57
C ALA A 388 25.17 26.68 -1.71
N ARG A 389 25.74 25.91 -0.77
CA ARG A 389 26.86 26.36 0.07
C ARG A 389 28.15 26.57 -0.72
N ILE A 390 28.42 25.71 -1.71
CA ILE A 390 29.57 25.88 -2.62
C ILE A 390 29.41 27.16 -3.44
N LEU A 391 28.22 27.40 -3.99
CA LEU A 391 27.91 28.63 -4.73
C LEU A 391 28.05 29.87 -3.83
N LEU A 392 27.58 29.79 -2.58
CA LEU A 392 27.73 30.86 -1.60
C LEU A 392 29.22 31.21 -1.38
N ARG A 393 30.09 30.22 -1.22
CA ARG A 393 31.53 30.44 -1.01
C ARG A 393 32.28 30.93 -2.25
N ASN A 394 31.70 30.79 -3.44
CA ASN A 394 32.34 31.14 -4.71
C ASN A 394 31.44 32.07 -5.56
N PRO A 395 31.20 33.33 -5.13
CA PRO A 395 30.39 34.28 -5.89
C PRO A 395 30.94 34.47 -7.32
N GLY A 396 30.07 34.44 -8.32
CA GLY A 396 30.44 34.60 -9.73
C GLY A 396 31.07 33.38 -10.39
N ASN A 397 31.25 32.26 -9.67
CA ASN A 397 31.75 31.02 -10.27
C ASN A 397 30.65 30.30 -11.06
N GLN A 398 30.82 30.28 -12.38
CA GLN A 398 29.86 29.68 -13.32
C GLN A 398 29.66 28.17 -13.09
N ALA A 399 30.74 27.41 -12.82
CA ALA A 399 30.64 25.97 -12.61
C ALA A 399 29.87 25.64 -11.31
N ALA A 400 30.06 26.45 -10.25
CA ALA A 400 29.29 26.31 -9.01
C ALA A 400 27.80 26.63 -9.22
N TYR A 401 27.50 27.63 -10.05
CA TYR A 401 26.13 28.00 -10.40
C TYR A 401 25.44 26.89 -11.21
N GLU A 402 26.10 26.37 -12.24
CA GLU A 402 25.58 25.26 -13.06
C GLU A 402 25.34 23.99 -12.24
N HIS A 403 26.25 23.66 -11.31
CA HIS A 403 26.06 22.54 -10.40
C HIS A 403 24.84 22.74 -9.48
N PHE A 404 24.68 23.93 -8.89
CA PHE A 404 23.53 24.25 -8.07
C PHE A 404 22.21 24.19 -8.86
N GLU A 405 22.16 24.79 -10.06
CA GLU A 405 20.97 24.76 -10.92
C GLU A 405 20.60 23.32 -11.31
N THR A 406 21.59 22.48 -11.63
CA THR A 406 21.37 21.07 -11.95
C THR A 406 20.76 20.32 -10.76
N MET A 407 21.35 20.44 -9.57
CA MET A 407 20.83 19.79 -8.35
C MET A 407 19.45 20.33 -7.97
N LYS A 408 19.24 21.64 -8.04
CA LYS A 408 17.95 22.29 -7.77
C LYS A 408 16.87 21.75 -8.70
N ASN A 409 17.12 21.71 -10.00
CA ASN A 409 16.13 21.28 -10.98
C ASN A 409 15.83 19.79 -10.85
N GLN A 410 16.84 18.94 -10.64
CA GLN A 410 16.61 17.51 -10.33
C GLN A 410 15.74 17.30 -9.09
N TRP A 411 15.93 18.11 -8.04
CA TRP A 411 15.09 18.07 -6.86
C TRP A 411 13.65 18.54 -7.17
N ILE A 412 13.49 19.65 -7.91
CA ILE A 412 12.16 20.16 -8.30
C ILE A 412 11.42 19.13 -9.15
N ASP A 413 12.06 18.56 -10.17
CA ASP A 413 11.47 17.53 -11.04
C ASP A 413 10.98 16.32 -10.24
N ASN A 414 11.78 15.88 -9.26
CA ASN A 414 11.40 14.79 -8.36
C ASN A 414 10.19 15.17 -7.47
N ILE A 415 10.12 16.40 -6.98
CA ILE A 415 8.99 16.88 -6.17
C ILE A 415 7.73 17.09 -7.00
N GLU A 416 7.83 17.53 -8.25
CA GLU A 416 6.70 17.60 -9.18
C GLU A 416 6.14 16.20 -9.47
N LYS A 417 7.03 15.23 -9.71
CA LYS A 417 6.66 13.82 -9.86
C LYS A 417 6.01 13.26 -8.59
N MET A 418 6.59 13.53 -7.42
CA MET A 418 6.02 13.15 -6.12
C MET A 418 4.62 13.74 -5.94
N THR A 419 4.44 15.02 -6.27
CA THR A 419 3.14 15.70 -6.16
C THR A 419 2.10 15.05 -7.05
N GLY A 420 2.44 14.72 -8.30
CA GLY A 420 1.53 14.02 -9.20
C GLY A 420 1.08 12.65 -8.67
N LEU A 421 2.01 11.86 -8.14
CA LEU A 421 1.70 10.54 -7.57
C LEU A 421 0.91 10.63 -6.26
N VAL A 422 1.19 11.64 -5.42
CA VAL A 422 0.44 11.91 -4.19
C VAL A 422 -0.99 12.35 -4.50
N ASP A 423 -1.17 13.23 -5.49
CA ASP A 423 -2.50 13.66 -5.94
C ASP A 423 -3.29 12.46 -6.50
N GLU A 424 -2.62 11.55 -7.24
CA GLU A 424 -3.22 10.30 -7.72
C GLU A 424 -3.67 9.35 -6.59
N ALA A 425 -2.99 9.39 -5.44
CA ALA A 425 -3.28 8.56 -4.27
C ALA A 425 -4.44 9.10 -3.42
N ILE A 426 -5.07 10.20 -3.81
CA ILE A 426 -6.13 10.88 -3.07
C ILE A 426 -7.37 10.99 -3.95
N ASP A 427 -8.54 10.87 -3.33
CA ASP A 427 -9.79 11.16 -4.03
C ASP A 427 -9.86 12.66 -4.41
N THR A 428 -9.96 12.94 -5.71
CA THR A 428 -9.97 14.30 -6.25
C THR A 428 -11.08 15.15 -5.63
N LYS A 429 -12.27 14.59 -5.43
CA LYS A 429 -13.39 15.32 -4.82
C LYS A 429 -13.05 15.73 -3.38
N SER A 430 -12.56 14.79 -2.58
CA SER A 430 -12.11 15.05 -1.21
C SER A 430 -10.99 16.09 -1.14
N LEU A 431 -10.05 16.07 -2.09
CA LEU A 431 -8.98 17.06 -2.19
C LEU A 431 -9.51 18.46 -2.52
N LEU A 432 -10.51 18.56 -3.40
CA LEU A 432 -11.17 19.82 -3.74
C LEU A 432 -11.96 20.36 -2.55
N ASP A 433 -12.72 19.52 -1.85
CA ASP A 433 -13.45 19.88 -0.62
C ASP A 433 -12.49 20.40 0.47
N ALA A 434 -11.38 19.68 0.70
CA ALA A 434 -10.36 20.10 1.67
C ALA A 434 -9.72 21.44 1.29
N SER A 435 -9.43 21.64 0.00
CA SER A 435 -8.80 22.87 -0.49
C SER A 435 -9.76 24.06 -0.44
N GLU A 436 -11.05 23.86 -0.74
CA GLU A 436 -12.09 24.87 -0.60
C GLU A 436 -12.22 25.31 0.87
N GLU A 437 -12.30 24.36 1.80
CA GLU A 437 -12.39 24.63 3.24
C GLU A 437 -11.14 25.35 3.77
N ALA A 438 -9.96 24.99 3.27
CA ALA A 438 -8.72 25.66 3.63
C ALA A 438 -8.66 27.11 3.09
N ILE A 439 -9.21 27.37 1.90
CA ILE A 439 -9.36 28.74 1.37
C ILE A 439 -10.31 29.56 2.26
N LYS A 440 -11.43 28.98 2.72
CA LYS A 440 -12.35 29.66 3.66
C LYS A 440 -11.62 30.08 4.94
N LYS A 441 -10.87 29.16 5.54
CA LYS A 441 -10.06 29.44 6.74
C LYS A 441 -8.98 30.49 6.50
N ASP A 442 -8.32 30.47 5.35
CA ASP A 442 -7.31 31.48 5.02
C ASP A 442 -7.95 32.86 4.77
N LEU A 443 -9.16 32.92 4.21
CA LEU A 443 -9.94 34.15 4.08
C LEU A 443 -10.35 34.72 5.46
N ASP A 444 -10.72 33.86 6.41
CA ASP A 444 -11.03 34.29 7.78
C ASP A 444 -9.79 34.81 8.52
N LYS A 445 -8.61 34.21 8.31
CA LYS A 445 -7.34 34.78 8.81
C LYS A 445 -7.08 36.16 8.23
N CYS A 446 -7.37 36.38 6.94
CA CYS A 446 -7.26 37.70 6.33
C CYS A 446 -8.24 38.70 6.97
N LYS A 447 -9.49 38.31 7.28
CA LYS A 447 -10.45 39.17 7.99
C LYS A 447 -9.92 39.59 9.37
N VAL A 448 -9.39 38.62 10.13
CA VAL A 448 -8.76 38.88 11.44
C VAL A 448 -7.53 39.78 11.31
N ALA A 449 -6.71 39.58 10.28
CA ALA A 449 -5.55 40.43 10.01
C ALA A 449 -5.96 41.88 9.69
N MET A 450 -7.04 42.09 8.92
CA MET A 450 -7.59 43.43 8.65
C MET A 450 -8.12 44.07 9.93
N ALA A 451 -8.89 43.34 10.74
CA ALA A 451 -9.42 43.84 12.02
C ALA A 451 -8.30 44.23 13.00
N ASN A 452 -7.19 43.49 13.00
CA ASN A 452 -6.05 43.74 13.87
C ASN A 452 -4.96 44.63 13.24
N ILE A 453 -5.17 45.18 12.04
CA ILE A 453 -4.22 46.07 11.34
C ILE A 453 -2.86 45.39 11.11
N GLN A 454 -2.88 44.15 10.60
CA GLN A 454 -1.69 43.33 10.33
C GLN A 454 -1.50 43.09 8.82
N PRO A 455 -0.92 44.03 8.06
CA PRO A 455 -0.80 43.92 6.60
C PRO A 455 0.06 42.75 6.15
N GLN A 456 1.09 42.37 6.93
CA GLN A 456 1.91 41.19 6.63
C GLN A 456 1.11 39.89 6.71
N MET A 457 0.24 39.76 7.70
CA MET A 457 -0.62 38.58 7.88
C MET A 457 -1.70 38.49 6.80
N LEU A 458 -2.24 39.64 6.36
CA LEU A 458 -3.14 39.72 5.21
C LEU A 458 -2.46 39.21 3.94
N VAL A 459 -1.25 39.72 3.63
CA VAL A 459 -0.49 39.32 2.44
C VAL A 459 -0.14 37.82 2.48
N ALA A 460 0.25 37.30 3.65
CA ALA A 460 0.50 35.88 3.83
C ALA A 460 -0.75 35.02 3.56
N GLY A 461 -1.91 35.44 4.08
CA GLY A 461 -3.18 34.75 3.84
C GLY A 461 -3.62 34.81 2.37
N ALA A 462 -3.55 35.97 1.72
CA ALA A 462 -3.86 36.12 0.30
C ALA A 462 -2.93 35.28 -0.59
N THR A 463 -1.63 35.22 -0.25
CA THR A 463 -0.65 34.35 -0.93
C THR A 463 -1.00 32.87 -0.75
N SER A 464 -1.49 32.48 0.42
CA SER A 464 -1.98 31.11 0.67
C SER A 464 -3.18 30.78 -0.21
N ILE A 465 -4.18 31.66 -0.28
CA ILE A 465 -5.37 31.49 -1.14
C ILE A 465 -4.96 31.34 -2.61
N ALA A 466 -4.07 32.22 -3.10
CA ALA A 466 -3.61 32.17 -4.49
C ALA A 466 -2.88 30.86 -4.81
N ARG A 467 -2.04 30.35 -3.89
CA ARG A 467 -1.34 29.06 -4.07
C ARG A 467 -2.31 27.89 -4.09
N ARG A 468 -3.30 27.85 -3.18
CA ARG A 468 -4.34 26.81 -3.17
C ARG A 468 -5.20 26.84 -4.43
N ALA A 469 -5.59 28.02 -4.91
CA ALA A 469 -6.32 28.16 -6.18
C ALA A 469 -5.49 27.64 -7.37
N ASN A 470 -4.21 27.97 -7.45
CA ASN A 470 -3.32 27.44 -8.50
C ASN A 470 -3.14 25.92 -8.40
N ARG A 471 -3.09 25.36 -7.18
CA ARG A 471 -3.04 23.91 -6.97
C ARG A 471 -4.32 23.22 -7.46
N ILE A 472 -5.50 23.80 -7.22
CA ILE A 472 -6.78 23.31 -7.75
C ILE A 472 -6.75 23.29 -9.29
N LEU A 473 -6.25 24.35 -9.93
CA LEU A 473 -6.08 24.39 -11.39
C LEU A 473 -5.14 23.28 -11.90
N LEU A 474 -4.06 23.00 -11.18
CA LEU A 474 -3.11 21.94 -11.54
C LEU A 474 -3.76 20.55 -11.45
N VAL A 475 -4.52 20.28 -10.38
CA VAL A 475 -5.28 19.03 -10.20
C VAL A 475 -6.32 18.89 -11.31
N ALA A 476 -7.12 19.93 -11.56
CA ALA A 476 -8.12 19.92 -12.62
C ALA A 476 -7.51 19.67 -14.01
N LYS A 477 -6.37 20.31 -14.32
CA LYS A 477 -5.63 20.09 -15.57
C LYS A 477 -5.22 18.62 -15.74
N ARG A 478 -4.68 17.98 -14.69
CA ARG A 478 -4.30 16.56 -14.75
C ARG A 478 -5.49 15.64 -14.97
N GLU A 479 -6.63 15.93 -14.36
CA GLU A 479 -7.84 15.14 -14.58
C GLU A 479 -8.42 15.32 -16.00
N VAL A 480 -8.31 16.52 -16.59
CA VAL A 480 -8.65 16.77 -18.00
C VAL A 480 -7.69 16.03 -18.96
N GLU A 481 -6.41 15.90 -18.61
CA GLU A 481 -5.41 15.12 -19.35
C GLU A 481 -5.65 13.60 -19.20
N ASN A 482 -6.15 13.16 -18.05
CA ASN A 482 -6.48 11.77 -17.75
C ASN A 482 -7.76 11.29 -18.45
N SER A 483 -8.76 12.17 -18.58
CA SER A 483 -10.05 11.81 -19.18
C SER A 483 -10.05 11.89 -20.71
N GLU A 484 -10.80 10.99 -21.35
CA GLU A 484 -11.16 11.01 -22.77
C GLU A 484 -12.65 11.35 -22.99
N ASP A 485 -13.44 11.56 -21.92
CA ASP A 485 -14.83 11.99 -22.02
C ASP A 485 -14.90 13.50 -22.37
N PRO A 486 -15.40 13.87 -23.57
CA PRO A 486 -15.46 15.28 -23.98
C PRO A 486 -16.31 16.14 -23.05
N LYS A 487 -17.41 15.61 -22.48
CA LYS A 487 -18.32 16.41 -21.64
C LYS A 487 -17.65 16.82 -20.34
N LEU A 488 -17.05 15.85 -19.65
CA LEU A 488 -16.29 16.12 -18.42
C LEU A 488 -15.10 17.05 -18.69
N ARG A 489 -14.34 16.83 -19.76
CA ARG A 489 -13.18 17.65 -20.10
C ARG A 489 -13.54 19.11 -20.34
N GLU A 490 -14.59 19.37 -21.12
CA GLU A 490 -15.05 20.74 -21.38
C GLU A 490 -15.63 21.40 -20.12
N ALA A 491 -16.42 20.68 -19.31
CA ALA A 491 -16.98 21.22 -18.07
C ALA A 491 -15.89 21.64 -17.07
N VAL A 492 -14.91 20.77 -16.82
CA VAL A 492 -13.79 21.05 -15.91
C VAL A 492 -12.90 22.16 -16.45
N LYS A 493 -12.64 22.19 -17.76
CA LYS A 493 -11.85 23.25 -18.40
C LYS A 493 -12.54 24.61 -18.29
N ALA A 494 -13.83 24.69 -18.56
CA ALA A 494 -14.61 25.91 -18.42
C ALA A 494 -14.59 26.46 -16.98
N ALA A 495 -14.80 25.59 -15.99
CA ALA A 495 -14.73 25.97 -14.58
C ALA A 495 -13.31 26.41 -14.17
N SER A 496 -12.28 25.75 -14.70
CA SER A 496 -10.87 26.10 -14.46
C SER A 496 -10.51 27.46 -15.05
N ASP A 497 -10.98 27.77 -16.26
CA ASP A 497 -10.78 29.06 -16.90
C ASP A 497 -11.45 30.20 -16.12
N GLU A 498 -12.62 29.94 -15.53
CA GLU A 498 -13.28 30.89 -14.63
C GLU A 498 -12.45 31.13 -13.36
N LEU A 499 -12.00 30.07 -12.68
CA LEU A 499 -11.15 30.18 -11.49
C LEU A 499 -9.86 30.94 -11.77
N SER A 500 -9.16 30.65 -12.88
CA SER A 500 -7.90 31.31 -13.23
C SER A 500 -8.04 32.84 -13.32
N LYS A 501 -9.14 33.33 -13.89
CA LYS A 501 -9.43 34.77 -14.04
C LYS A 501 -9.67 35.49 -12.71
N THR A 502 -9.99 34.75 -11.63
CA THR A 502 -10.29 35.34 -10.31
C THR A 502 -9.05 35.58 -9.44
N ILE A 503 -7.92 34.91 -9.73
CA ILE A 503 -6.71 34.95 -8.87
C ILE A 503 -6.04 36.33 -8.89
N SER A 504 -5.75 36.87 -10.07
CA SER A 504 -5.02 38.14 -10.21
C SER A 504 -5.76 39.32 -9.56
N PRO A 505 -7.09 39.51 -9.76
CA PRO A 505 -7.83 40.56 -9.05
C PRO A 505 -7.69 40.50 -7.53
N MET A 506 -7.84 39.31 -6.92
CA MET A 506 -7.71 39.15 -5.48
C MET A 506 -6.31 39.52 -4.98
N VAL A 507 -5.25 39.14 -5.70
CA VAL A 507 -3.87 39.51 -5.34
C VAL A 507 -3.63 41.02 -5.44
N MET A 508 -4.22 41.68 -6.44
CA MET A 508 -4.15 43.14 -6.59
C MET A 508 -4.91 43.85 -5.46
N ASP A 509 -6.12 43.40 -5.13
CA ASP A 509 -6.91 43.92 -4.02
C ASP A 509 -6.17 43.74 -2.68
N ALA A 510 -5.55 42.57 -2.45
CA ALA A 510 -4.77 42.31 -1.24
C ALA A 510 -3.58 43.28 -1.11
N LYS A 511 -2.90 43.60 -2.22
CA LYS A 511 -1.80 44.59 -2.23
C LYS A 511 -2.31 45.99 -1.95
N ALA A 512 -3.48 46.37 -2.49
CA ALA A 512 -4.09 47.67 -2.23
C ALA A 512 -4.45 47.82 -0.74
N VAL A 513 -5.10 46.81 -0.15
CA VAL A 513 -5.40 46.79 1.30
C VAL A 513 -4.11 46.79 2.12
N ALA A 514 -3.06 46.08 1.72
CA ALA A 514 -1.79 46.11 2.45
C ALA A 514 -1.15 47.51 2.48
N GLY A 515 -1.40 48.34 1.47
CA GLY A 515 -0.96 49.75 1.41
C GLY A 515 -1.80 50.69 2.29
N ASN A 516 -3.10 50.42 2.47
CA ASN A 516 -3.97 51.16 3.38
C ASN A 516 -5.01 50.24 4.03
N ILE A 517 -4.59 49.52 5.07
CA ILE A 517 -5.38 48.43 5.66
C ILE A 517 -6.63 48.91 6.39
N SER A 518 -6.70 50.18 6.75
CA SER A 518 -7.83 50.74 7.49
C SER A 518 -8.97 51.22 6.58
N ASP A 519 -8.80 51.20 5.26
CA ASP A 519 -9.81 51.66 4.30
C ASP A 519 -10.92 50.60 4.11
N PRO A 520 -12.17 50.87 4.53
CA PRO A 520 -13.27 49.91 4.41
C PRO A 520 -13.61 49.55 2.95
N GLY A 521 -13.39 50.46 1.99
CA GLY A 521 -13.66 50.22 0.58
C GLY A 521 -12.70 49.19 -0.02
N LEU A 522 -11.41 49.32 0.30
CA LEU A 522 -10.38 48.36 -0.13
C LEU A 522 -10.60 47.00 0.53
N GLN A 523 -10.87 46.98 1.84
CA GLN A 523 -11.18 45.74 2.56
C GLN A 523 -12.37 45.00 1.93
N LYS A 524 -13.44 45.73 1.59
CA LYS A 524 -14.60 45.16 0.90
C LYS A 524 -14.24 44.60 -0.47
N SER A 525 -13.47 45.32 -1.29
CA SER A 525 -13.03 44.83 -2.61
C SER A 525 -12.28 43.50 -2.51
N PHE A 526 -11.33 43.41 -1.58
CA PHE A 526 -10.59 42.18 -1.32
C PHE A 526 -11.51 41.02 -0.90
N LEU A 527 -12.46 41.25 0.01
CA LEU A 527 -13.40 40.22 0.44
C LEU A 527 -14.32 39.75 -0.70
N ASP A 528 -14.84 40.69 -1.49
CA ASP A 528 -15.70 40.37 -2.65
C ASP A 528 -14.92 39.52 -3.68
N SER A 529 -13.65 39.86 -3.95
CA SER A 529 -12.75 39.05 -4.78
C SER A 529 -12.43 37.68 -4.16
N GLY A 530 -12.26 37.61 -2.83
CA GLY A 530 -12.05 36.36 -2.10
C GLY A 530 -13.25 35.40 -2.18
N TYR A 531 -14.47 35.90 -2.02
CA TYR A 531 -15.69 35.09 -2.21
C TYR A 531 -15.90 34.67 -3.66
N ARG A 532 -15.46 35.48 -4.63
CA ARG A 532 -15.49 35.11 -6.05
C ARG A 532 -14.57 33.91 -6.34
N ILE A 533 -13.37 33.87 -5.74
CA ILE A 533 -12.49 32.69 -5.80
C ILE A 533 -13.21 31.45 -5.25
N LEU A 534 -13.84 31.57 -4.06
CA LEU A 534 -14.56 30.45 -3.45
C LEU A 534 -15.70 29.94 -4.34
N GLY A 535 -16.49 30.83 -4.94
CA GLY A 535 -17.53 30.45 -5.89
C GLY A 535 -16.99 29.73 -7.13
N ALA A 536 -15.86 30.19 -7.68
CA ALA A 536 -15.23 29.53 -8.82
C ALA A 536 -14.62 28.16 -8.45
N VAL A 537 -14.05 28.02 -7.25
CA VAL A 537 -13.59 26.72 -6.72
C VAL A 537 -14.76 25.75 -6.57
N ALA A 538 -15.90 26.20 -6.03
CA ALA A 538 -17.10 25.37 -5.90
C ALA A 538 -17.60 24.86 -7.26
N LYS A 539 -17.57 25.69 -8.30
CA LYS A 539 -17.90 25.28 -9.68
C LYS A 539 -16.94 24.22 -10.23
N VAL A 540 -15.64 24.35 -9.98
CA VAL A 540 -14.66 23.32 -10.36
C VAL A 540 -15.00 22.00 -9.67
N ARG A 541 -15.34 22.03 -8.38
CA ARG A 541 -15.77 20.85 -7.63
C ARG A 541 -17.07 20.24 -8.18
N GLU A 542 -18.05 21.06 -8.49
CA GLU A 542 -19.33 20.62 -9.08
C GLU A 542 -19.14 19.94 -10.44
N ALA A 543 -18.15 20.36 -11.24
CA ALA A 543 -17.82 19.70 -12.50
C ALA A 543 -17.34 18.24 -12.34
N PHE A 544 -16.91 17.83 -11.14
CA PHE A 544 -16.55 16.44 -10.81
C PHE A 544 -17.68 15.65 -10.15
N GLN A 545 -18.84 16.26 -9.88
CA GLN A 545 -19.99 15.53 -9.35
C GLN A 545 -20.60 14.63 -10.44
N PRO A 546 -21.02 13.40 -10.11
CA PRO A 546 -21.82 12.60 -11.02
C PRO A 546 -23.08 13.41 -11.38
N GLN A 547 -23.33 13.65 -12.67
CA GLN A 547 -24.67 14.01 -13.10
C GLN A 547 -25.56 12.81 -12.77
N GLU A 548 -26.41 12.92 -11.75
CA GLU A 548 -27.48 11.96 -11.58
C GLU A 548 -28.31 11.99 -12.88
N PRO A 549 -28.51 10.86 -13.58
CA PRO A 549 -29.49 10.83 -14.63
C PRO A 549 -30.84 11.19 -14.00
N ASP A 550 -31.58 12.12 -14.61
CA ASP A 550 -32.98 12.38 -14.26
C ASP A 550 -33.75 11.06 -14.35
N PHE A 551 -33.85 10.34 -13.23
CA PHE A 551 -34.68 9.14 -13.14
C PHE A 551 -36.14 9.59 -13.35
N PRO A 552 -36.96 8.82 -14.09
CA PRO A 552 -38.38 9.13 -14.23
C PRO A 552 -39.05 9.23 -12.85
N PRO A 553 -40.17 9.99 -12.74
CA PRO A 553 -40.85 10.23 -11.48
C PRO A 553 -41.19 8.91 -10.75
N PRO A 554 -41.32 8.94 -9.41
CA PRO A 554 -41.68 7.76 -8.63
C PRO A 554 -42.90 7.06 -9.26
N PRO A 555 -42.97 5.70 -9.22
CA PRO A 555 -44.09 4.98 -9.79
C PRO A 555 -45.40 5.53 -9.19
N PRO A 556 -46.45 5.71 -10.03
CA PRO A 556 -47.72 6.24 -9.55
C PRO A 556 -48.28 5.35 -8.44
N ASP A 557 -48.91 5.99 -7.47
CA ASP A 557 -49.48 5.33 -6.30
C ASP A 557 -50.58 4.34 -6.72
N LEU A 558 -50.25 3.05 -6.68
CA LEU A 558 -51.12 1.95 -7.11
C LEU A 558 -52.33 1.75 -6.19
N GLU A 559 -52.37 2.42 -5.03
CA GLU A 559 -53.46 2.37 -4.06
C GLU A 559 -54.75 3.05 -4.56
N GLN A 560 -54.70 3.80 -5.66
CA GLN A 560 -55.87 4.46 -6.26
C GLN A 560 -56.59 3.63 -7.34
N LEU A 561 -56.09 2.44 -7.67
CA LEU A 561 -56.73 1.52 -8.62
C LEU A 561 -57.75 0.62 -7.89
N HIS A 562 -58.96 1.14 -7.67
CA HIS A 562 -60.11 0.29 -7.38
C HIS A 562 -60.63 -0.32 -8.69
N LEU A 563 -60.21 -1.55 -9.00
CA LEU A 563 -60.94 -2.39 -9.95
C LEU A 563 -62.27 -2.76 -9.27
N THR A 564 -63.37 -2.18 -9.74
CA THR A 564 -64.70 -2.67 -9.42
C THR A 564 -64.78 -4.11 -9.93
N ASP A 565 -64.85 -5.09 -9.03
CA ASP A 565 -65.12 -6.48 -9.38
C ASP A 565 -66.56 -6.58 -9.90
N GLU A 566 -66.77 -6.26 -11.18
CA GLU A 566 -67.93 -6.79 -11.88
C GLU A 566 -67.73 -8.30 -12.01
N LEU A 567 -68.47 -9.04 -11.18
CA LEU A 567 -68.61 -10.49 -11.26
C LEU A 567 -68.85 -10.90 -12.72
N ALA A 568 -67.84 -11.56 -13.30
CA ALA A 568 -67.91 -12.02 -14.68
C ALA A 568 -69.14 -12.92 -14.90
N PRO A 569 -69.88 -12.77 -16.01
CA PRO A 569 -71.00 -13.65 -16.32
C PRO A 569 -70.50 -15.10 -16.45
N PRO A 570 -71.31 -16.11 -16.05
CA PRO A 570 -70.88 -17.50 -16.05
C PRO A 570 -70.45 -17.94 -17.45
N LYS A 571 -69.25 -18.53 -17.53
CA LYS A 571 -68.67 -19.03 -18.78
C LYS A 571 -69.58 -20.07 -19.43
N PRO A 572 -69.88 -19.97 -20.75
CA PRO A 572 -70.43 -21.08 -21.50
C PRO A 572 -69.40 -22.24 -21.56
N PRO A 573 -69.83 -23.51 -21.66
CA PRO A 573 -68.91 -24.65 -21.72
C PRO A 573 -68.02 -24.56 -22.97
N LEU A 574 -66.71 -24.69 -22.77
CA LEU A 574 -65.69 -24.70 -23.83
C LEU A 574 -65.73 -26.02 -24.62
N PRO A 575 -65.49 -26.01 -25.95
CA PRO A 575 -65.27 -27.23 -26.72
C PRO A 575 -64.00 -27.94 -26.23
N GLU A 576 -64.07 -29.26 -26.12
CA GLU A 576 -62.93 -30.12 -25.78
C GLU A 576 -61.81 -29.96 -26.84
N GLY A 577 -60.60 -29.54 -26.45
CA GLY A 577 -59.43 -29.77 -27.32
C GLY A 577 -58.24 -28.81 -27.29
N GLU A 578 -58.29 -27.63 -26.67
CA GLU A 578 -57.13 -26.72 -26.65
C GLU A 578 -56.60 -26.49 -25.23
N VAL A 579 -55.61 -27.29 -24.83
CA VAL A 579 -54.77 -27.03 -23.66
C VAL A 579 -53.51 -26.27 -24.11
N PRO A 580 -53.07 -25.21 -23.38
CA PRO A 580 -51.80 -24.54 -23.64
C PRO A 580 -50.64 -25.54 -23.60
N PRO A 581 -49.57 -25.35 -24.40
CA PRO A 581 -48.42 -26.26 -24.38
C PRO A 581 -47.83 -26.37 -22.96
N PRO A 582 -47.41 -27.56 -22.53
CA PRO A 582 -46.83 -27.75 -21.21
C PRO A 582 -45.57 -26.90 -21.09
N ARG A 583 -45.55 -25.98 -20.12
CA ARG A 583 -44.38 -25.16 -19.82
C ARG A 583 -43.28 -26.10 -19.31
N PRO A 584 -42.12 -26.22 -19.99
CA PRO A 584 -40.99 -26.94 -19.42
C PRO A 584 -40.62 -26.32 -18.08
N PRO A 585 -40.18 -27.11 -17.08
CA PRO A 585 -39.76 -26.54 -15.80
C PRO A 585 -38.69 -25.48 -16.08
N PRO A 586 -38.86 -24.23 -15.59
CA PRO A 586 -37.80 -23.25 -15.65
C PRO A 586 -36.55 -23.87 -15.01
N PRO A 587 -35.36 -23.77 -15.64
CA PRO A 587 -34.14 -24.14 -14.93
C PRO A 587 -34.10 -23.36 -13.62
N GLU A 588 -33.88 -24.04 -12.49
CA GLU A 588 -33.66 -23.36 -11.21
C GLU A 588 -32.49 -22.38 -11.40
N GLU A 589 -32.71 -21.09 -11.18
CA GLU A 589 -31.66 -20.07 -11.23
C GLU A 589 -30.75 -20.18 -9.99
N LYS A 590 -30.10 -21.34 -9.82
CA LYS A 590 -29.12 -21.57 -8.76
C LYS A 590 -27.72 -21.40 -9.35
N ASP A 591 -27.12 -20.25 -9.05
CA ASP A 591 -25.69 -20.03 -9.18
C ASP A 591 -24.95 -21.13 -8.39
N GLU A 592 -23.94 -21.79 -8.97
CA GLU A 592 -23.21 -22.87 -8.31
C GLU A 592 -22.55 -22.36 -7.00
N GLU A 593 -22.94 -22.94 -5.86
CA GLU A 593 -22.34 -22.62 -4.56
C GLU A 593 -20.91 -23.18 -4.46
N PHE A 594 -20.07 -22.50 -3.67
CA PHE A 594 -18.71 -22.96 -3.42
C PHE A 594 -18.74 -24.28 -2.66
N PRO A 595 -17.99 -25.32 -3.08
CA PRO A 595 -18.09 -26.64 -2.48
C PRO A 595 -17.68 -26.63 -1.01
N GLU A 596 -18.54 -27.19 -0.16
CA GLU A 596 -18.24 -27.37 1.26
C GLU A 596 -17.09 -28.37 1.46
N GLN A 597 -16.24 -28.10 2.45
CA GLN A 597 -15.15 -28.99 2.81
C GLN A 597 -15.68 -30.13 3.68
N LYS A 598 -15.48 -31.38 3.26
CA LYS A 598 -15.83 -32.55 4.08
C LYS A 598 -14.74 -32.79 5.12
N ALA A 599 -15.14 -33.06 6.37
CA ALA A 599 -14.19 -33.37 7.44
C ALA A 599 -13.34 -34.59 7.07
N GLY A 600 -12.00 -34.46 7.18
CA GLY A 600 -11.04 -35.52 6.86
C GLY A 600 -10.56 -35.59 5.40
N GLU A 601 -11.01 -34.68 4.53
CA GLU A 601 -10.55 -34.63 3.13
C GLU A 601 -9.11 -34.07 3.00
N ALA A 602 -8.24 -34.78 2.28
CA ALA A 602 -6.85 -34.36 2.06
C ALA A 602 -6.77 -33.27 0.98
N ILE A 603 -6.75 -32.00 1.40
CA ILE A 603 -6.73 -30.83 0.51
C ILE A 603 -5.47 -29.98 0.64
N ASN A 604 -5.09 -29.28 -0.42
CA ASN A 604 -4.08 -28.23 -0.35
C ASN A 604 -4.70 -26.93 0.20
N GLN A 605 -4.52 -26.68 1.51
CA GLN A 605 -5.12 -25.54 2.21
C GLN A 605 -4.82 -24.17 1.56
N PRO A 606 -3.56 -23.83 1.20
CA PRO A 606 -3.28 -22.55 0.53
C PRO A 606 -3.99 -22.37 -0.82
N MET A 607 -4.08 -23.42 -1.63
CA MET A 607 -4.75 -23.38 -2.94
C MET A 607 -6.27 -23.26 -2.80
N MET A 608 -6.87 -23.99 -1.84
CA MET A 608 -8.29 -23.89 -1.52
C MET A 608 -8.66 -22.49 -1.02
N MET A 609 -7.80 -21.88 -0.21
CA MET A 609 -7.99 -20.52 0.25
C MET A 609 -7.95 -19.51 -0.91
N ALA A 610 -7.04 -19.68 -1.87
CA ALA A 610 -6.97 -18.83 -3.07
C ALA A 610 -8.23 -18.96 -3.93
N ALA A 611 -8.74 -20.18 -4.11
CA ALA A 611 -10.00 -20.45 -4.79
C ALA A 611 -11.18 -19.73 -4.11
N ARG A 612 -11.31 -19.90 -2.79
CA ARG A 612 -12.36 -19.25 -2.00
C ARG A 612 -12.29 -17.73 -2.09
N GLN A 613 -11.09 -17.15 -2.05
CA GLN A 613 -10.90 -15.70 -2.15
C GLN A 613 -11.34 -15.10 -3.49
N LEU A 614 -11.14 -15.82 -4.60
CA LEU A 614 -11.66 -15.41 -5.90
C LEU A 614 -13.19 -15.55 -5.94
N HIS A 615 -13.71 -16.67 -5.46
CA HIS A 615 -15.15 -16.89 -5.37
C HIS A 615 -15.84 -15.81 -4.55
N ASP A 616 -15.29 -15.44 -3.39
CA ASP A 616 -15.86 -14.42 -2.51
C ASP A 616 -15.89 -13.02 -3.13
N GLU A 617 -14.98 -12.73 -4.06
CA GLU A 617 -15.06 -11.49 -4.83
C GLU A 617 -16.12 -11.58 -5.93
N ALA A 618 -16.13 -12.68 -6.69
CA ALA A 618 -17.04 -12.87 -7.81
C ALA A 618 -18.50 -13.06 -7.38
N ARG A 619 -18.76 -13.68 -6.22
CA ARG A 619 -20.12 -13.91 -5.67
C ARG A 619 -20.86 -12.63 -5.29
N LYS A 620 -20.15 -11.50 -5.13
CA LYS A 620 -20.75 -10.19 -4.88
C LYS A 620 -21.61 -9.72 -6.05
N TRP A 621 -21.39 -10.30 -7.24
CA TRP A 621 -21.97 -9.88 -8.49
C TRP A 621 -22.80 -11.01 -9.11
N SER A 622 -23.89 -10.62 -9.79
CA SER A 622 -24.64 -11.54 -10.64
C SER A 622 -23.80 -11.92 -11.87
N SER A 623 -23.85 -13.18 -12.25
CA SER A 623 -23.24 -13.72 -13.48
C SER A 623 -24.07 -13.38 -14.73
N LYS A 624 -25.33 -12.96 -14.56
CA LYS A 624 -26.26 -12.68 -15.67
C LYS A 624 -25.81 -11.45 -16.46
N GLY A 625 -25.41 -11.67 -17.72
CA GLY A 625 -24.88 -10.62 -18.60
C GLY A 625 -23.47 -10.15 -18.21
N ASN A 626 -22.73 -10.97 -17.46
CA ASN A 626 -21.36 -10.66 -17.06
C ASN A 626 -20.46 -11.91 -17.12
N ASP A 627 -19.89 -12.13 -18.30
CA ASP A 627 -19.03 -13.30 -18.55
C ASP A 627 -17.71 -13.26 -17.78
N ILE A 628 -17.23 -12.07 -17.36
CA ILE A 628 -16.06 -11.95 -16.46
C ILE A 628 -16.38 -12.63 -15.13
N ILE A 629 -17.56 -12.34 -14.56
CA ILE A 629 -18.00 -12.93 -13.28
C ILE A 629 -18.26 -14.43 -13.44
N ALA A 630 -18.92 -14.84 -14.53
CA ALA A 630 -19.15 -16.25 -14.80
C ALA A 630 -17.83 -17.04 -14.93
N ALA A 631 -16.87 -16.53 -15.69
CA ALA A 631 -15.55 -17.14 -15.82
C ALA A 631 -14.78 -17.15 -14.49
N ALA A 632 -14.81 -16.06 -13.70
CA ALA A 632 -14.17 -16.00 -12.39
C ALA A 632 -14.74 -17.01 -11.39
N LYS A 633 -16.08 -17.19 -11.34
CA LYS A 633 -16.73 -18.23 -10.52
C LYS A 633 -16.26 -19.63 -10.95
N ARG A 634 -16.30 -19.93 -12.25
CA ARG A 634 -15.79 -21.21 -12.80
C ARG A 634 -14.33 -21.47 -12.43
N MET A 635 -13.47 -20.47 -12.57
CA MET A 635 -12.05 -20.58 -12.21
C MET A 635 -11.85 -20.90 -10.72
N ALA A 636 -12.64 -20.27 -9.85
CA ALA A 636 -12.56 -20.54 -8.42
C ALA A 636 -12.97 -21.99 -8.08
N LEU A 637 -14.05 -22.49 -8.68
CA LEU A 637 -14.50 -23.87 -8.48
C LEU A 637 -13.49 -24.89 -9.00
N LEU A 638 -12.93 -24.66 -10.19
CA LEU A 638 -11.85 -25.49 -10.75
C LEU A 638 -10.59 -25.45 -9.88
N MET A 639 -10.24 -24.29 -9.31
CA MET A 639 -9.08 -24.18 -8.42
C MET A 639 -9.31 -24.92 -7.08
N ALA A 640 -10.55 -24.94 -6.58
CA ALA A 640 -10.93 -25.76 -5.43
C ALA A 640 -10.78 -27.26 -5.74
N GLU A 641 -11.14 -27.69 -6.95
CA GLU A 641 -10.92 -29.07 -7.40
C GLU A 641 -9.44 -29.41 -7.53
N MET A 642 -8.63 -28.50 -8.11
CA MET A 642 -7.18 -28.66 -8.18
C MET A 642 -6.54 -28.85 -6.79
N SER A 643 -7.05 -28.15 -5.76
CA SER A 643 -6.56 -28.30 -4.38
C SER A 643 -6.71 -29.73 -3.85
N ARG A 644 -7.79 -30.43 -4.20
CA ARG A 644 -8.01 -31.85 -3.86
C ARG A 644 -7.06 -32.75 -4.66
N LEU A 645 -6.95 -32.51 -5.96
CA LEU A 645 -6.15 -33.33 -6.88
C LEU A 645 -4.64 -33.30 -6.58
N VAL A 646 -4.14 -32.24 -5.93
CA VAL A 646 -2.72 -32.08 -5.58
C VAL A 646 -2.31 -32.89 -4.34
N ARG A 647 -3.21 -33.12 -3.38
CA ARG A 647 -2.94 -33.92 -2.16
C ARG A 647 -3.56 -35.31 -2.15
N GLY A 648 -4.62 -35.55 -2.93
CA GLY A 648 -5.34 -36.83 -2.93
C GLY A 648 -4.47 -38.02 -3.34
N GLY A 649 -4.41 -39.04 -2.48
CA GLY A 649 -3.66 -40.28 -2.73
C GLY A 649 -4.15 -41.10 -3.93
N SER A 650 -5.35 -40.84 -4.45
CA SER A 650 -5.80 -41.34 -5.75
C SER A 650 -5.36 -40.38 -6.87
N GLY A 651 -4.08 -40.42 -7.24
CA GLY A 651 -3.47 -39.53 -8.22
C GLY A 651 -4.08 -39.65 -9.63
N ASN A 652 -5.19 -38.95 -9.88
CA ASN A 652 -5.77 -38.85 -11.22
C ASN A 652 -5.02 -37.79 -12.02
N LYS A 653 -3.84 -38.18 -12.52
CA LYS A 653 -2.94 -37.34 -13.34
C LYS A 653 -3.67 -36.64 -14.49
N ARG A 654 -4.60 -37.37 -15.13
CA ARG A 654 -5.41 -36.87 -16.24
C ARG A 654 -6.36 -35.77 -15.78
N ALA A 655 -7.01 -35.94 -14.62
CA ALA A 655 -7.88 -34.91 -14.04
C ALA A 655 -7.10 -33.65 -13.66
N LEU A 656 -5.90 -33.76 -13.08
CA LEU A 656 -5.06 -32.60 -12.73
C LEU A 656 -4.69 -31.78 -13.97
N ILE A 657 -4.26 -32.45 -15.05
CA ILE A 657 -3.91 -31.78 -16.30
C ILE A 657 -5.15 -31.14 -16.95
N GLN A 658 -6.29 -31.82 -16.93
CA GLN A 658 -7.53 -31.30 -17.50
C GLN A 658 -8.02 -30.08 -16.73
N CYS A 659 -8.03 -30.15 -15.39
CA CYS A 659 -8.38 -29.04 -14.51
C CYS A 659 -7.51 -27.79 -14.81
N ALA A 660 -6.19 -27.96 -14.99
CA ALA A 660 -5.30 -26.86 -15.36
C ALA A 660 -5.62 -26.25 -16.74
N LYS A 661 -6.01 -27.07 -17.72
CA LYS A 661 -6.44 -26.61 -19.04
C LYS A 661 -7.75 -25.83 -18.98
N ASP A 662 -8.70 -26.27 -18.18
CA ASP A 662 -10.00 -25.61 -18.03
C ASP A 662 -9.86 -24.27 -17.31
N ILE A 663 -9.02 -24.20 -16.26
CA ILE A 663 -8.63 -22.93 -15.62
C ILE A 663 -8.00 -21.99 -16.64
N ALA A 664 -7.10 -22.50 -17.48
CA ALA A 664 -6.44 -21.68 -18.50
C ALA A 664 -7.43 -21.11 -19.52
N LYS A 665 -8.35 -21.93 -20.02
CA LYS A 665 -9.39 -21.50 -20.97
C LYS A 665 -10.30 -20.41 -20.38
N ALA A 666 -10.72 -20.57 -19.13
CA ALA A 666 -11.52 -19.55 -18.44
C ALA A 666 -10.71 -18.26 -18.17
N SER A 667 -9.41 -18.38 -17.90
CA SER A 667 -8.52 -17.23 -17.70
C SER A 667 -8.31 -16.40 -18.98
N ASP A 668 -8.30 -17.05 -20.15
CA ASP A 668 -8.22 -16.39 -21.45
C ASP A 668 -9.49 -15.58 -21.73
N GLU A 669 -10.66 -16.10 -21.34
CA GLU A 669 -11.94 -15.41 -21.43
C GLU A 669 -11.99 -14.14 -20.56
N VAL A 670 -11.56 -14.23 -19.29
CA VAL A 670 -11.42 -13.06 -18.40
C VAL A 670 -10.51 -12.02 -19.03
N THR A 671 -9.34 -12.44 -19.54
CA THR A 671 -8.35 -11.52 -20.13
C THR A 671 -8.92 -10.82 -21.36
N ARG A 672 -9.59 -11.55 -22.25
CA ARG A 672 -10.20 -10.99 -23.47
C ARG A 672 -11.25 -9.94 -23.13
N LEU A 673 -12.17 -10.25 -22.21
CA LEU A 673 -13.25 -9.35 -21.81
C LEU A 673 -12.71 -8.13 -21.07
N ALA A 674 -11.75 -8.31 -20.15
CA ALA A 674 -11.09 -7.22 -19.44
C ALA A 674 -10.41 -6.23 -20.40
N LYS A 675 -9.75 -6.73 -21.44
CA LYS A 675 -9.17 -5.87 -22.49
C LYS A 675 -10.21 -5.06 -23.26
N GLU A 676 -11.39 -5.63 -23.52
CA GLU A 676 -12.47 -4.88 -24.16
C GLU A 676 -13.05 -3.81 -23.22
N VAL A 677 -13.27 -4.12 -21.94
CA VAL A 677 -13.66 -3.12 -20.94
C VAL A 677 -12.62 -1.99 -20.87
N ALA A 678 -11.33 -2.32 -20.82
CA ALA A 678 -10.25 -1.34 -20.80
C ALA A 678 -10.29 -0.43 -22.03
N LYS A 679 -10.55 -0.99 -23.22
CA LYS A 679 -10.63 -0.25 -24.48
C LYS A 679 -11.78 0.76 -24.51
N GLN A 680 -12.90 0.45 -23.84
CA GLN A 680 -14.07 1.34 -23.77
C GLN A 680 -13.97 2.37 -22.63
N CYS A 681 -13.01 2.21 -21.71
CA CYS A 681 -12.79 3.11 -20.59
C CYS A 681 -12.19 4.45 -21.05
N THR A 682 -12.82 5.55 -20.64
CA THR A 682 -12.40 6.93 -20.90
C THR A 682 -11.41 7.46 -19.86
N ASP A 683 -11.22 6.77 -18.75
CA ASP A 683 -10.21 7.11 -17.74
C ASP A 683 -8.90 6.38 -18.04
N LYS A 684 -7.84 7.13 -18.41
CA LYS A 684 -6.55 6.56 -18.79
C LYS A 684 -5.87 5.81 -17.65
N ARG A 685 -6.01 6.28 -16.41
CA ARG A 685 -5.41 5.67 -15.22
C ARG A 685 -6.06 4.33 -14.92
N ILE A 686 -7.40 4.29 -14.82
CA ILE A 686 -8.15 3.05 -14.58
C ILE A 686 -7.89 2.04 -15.71
N ARG A 687 -7.91 2.51 -16.97
CA ARG A 687 -7.58 1.67 -18.13
C ARG A 687 -6.18 1.04 -18.02
N THR A 688 -5.19 1.85 -17.66
CA THR A 688 -3.80 1.37 -17.55
C THR A 688 -3.66 0.35 -16.40
N ASN A 689 -4.30 0.59 -15.26
CA ASN A 689 -4.31 -0.33 -14.13
C ASN A 689 -4.95 -1.67 -14.49
N LEU A 690 -6.11 -1.65 -15.15
CA LEU A 690 -6.79 -2.85 -15.63
C LEU A 690 -5.91 -3.66 -16.61
N LEU A 691 -5.24 -2.99 -17.54
CA LEU A 691 -4.32 -3.66 -18.47
C LEU A 691 -3.13 -4.28 -17.74
N GLN A 692 -2.47 -3.53 -16.85
CA GLN A 692 -1.33 -4.03 -16.07
C GLN A 692 -1.63 -5.31 -15.29
N VAL A 693 -2.84 -5.44 -14.73
CA VAL A 693 -3.22 -6.65 -14.00
C VAL A 693 -3.64 -7.78 -14.93
N CYS A 694 -4.48 -7.51 -15.94
CA CYS A 694 -5.05 -8.56 -16.78
C CYS A 694 -4.00 -9.18 -17.71
N GLU A 695 -2.96 -8.44 -18.12
CA GLU A 695 -1.92 -8.92 -19.02
C GLU A 695 -0.92 -9.88 -18.36
N ARG A 696 -0.96 -10.00 -17.03
CA ARG A 696 -0.18 -11.01 -16.28
C ARG A 696 -0.84 -12.39 -16.35
N ILE A 697 -2.16 -12.45 -16.55
CA ILE A 697 -2.95 -13.69 -16.50
C ILE A 697 -2.48 -14.73 -17.52
N PRO A 698 -2.25 -14.40 -18.81
CA PRO A 698 -1.82 -15.39 -19.81
C PRO A 698 -0.50 -16.10 -19.46
N THR A 699 0.47 -15.35 -18.93
CA THR A 699 1.77 -15.88 -18.52
C THR A 699 1.62 -16.79 -17.30
N ILE A 700 0.89 -16.36 -16.28
CA ILE A 700 0.68 -17.15 -15.05
C ILE A 700 -0.09 -18.43 -15.38
N SER A 701 -1.13 -18.34 -16.22
CA SER A 701 -1.93 -19.47 -16.71
C SER A 701 -1.10 -20.48 -17.51
N THR A 702 -0.18 -20.00 -18.34
CA THR A 702 0.77 -20.87 -19.06
C THR A 702 1.70 -21.60 -18.10
N GLN A 703 2.24 -20.90 -17.10
CA GLN A 703 3.04 -21.53 -16.04
C GLN A 703 2.22 -22.55 -15.24
N LEU A 704 0.93 -22.28 -14.94
CA LEU A 704 0.05 -23.22 -14.25
C LEU A 704 -0.05 -24.55 -15.02
N LYS A 705 -0.23 -24.50 -16.34
CA LYS A 705 -0.27 -25.71 -17.20
C LYS A 705 1.04 -26.50 -17.11
N ILE A 706 2.19 -25.82 -17.15
CA ILE A 706 3.52 -26.45 -17.07
C ILE A 706 3.70 -27.10 -15.69
N LEU A 707 3.49 -26.36 -14.61
CA LEU A 707 3.66 -26.84 -13.24
C LEU A 707 2.70 -27.98 -12.90
N SER A 708 1.46 -27.91 -13.37
CA SER A 708 0.47 -29.00 -13.20
C SER A 708 0.91 -30.27 -13.93
N THR A 709 1.52 -30.13 -15.12
CA THR A 709 2.08 -31.26 -15.88
C THR A 709 3.27 -31.87 -15.14
N VAL A 710 4.18 -31.04 -14.60
CA VAL A 710 5.31 -31.49 -13.78
C VAL A 710 4.81 -32.22 -12.52
N LYS A 711 3.85 -31.67 -11.78
CA LYS A 711 3.30 -32.34 -10.60
C LYS A 711 2.61 -33.65 -10.97
N ALA A 712 1.91 -33.71 -12.11
CA ALA A 712 1.26 -34.93 -12.58
C ALA A 712 2.28 -36.06 -12.89
N THR A 713 3.47 -35.74 -13.41
CA THR A 713 4.51 -36.78 -13.64
C THR A 713 5.08 -37.31 -12.33
N MET A 714 5.07 -36.51 -11.26
CA MET A 714 5.59 -36.85 -9.94
C MET A 714 4.62 -37.66 -9.06
N LEU A 715 3.30 -37.55 -9.30
CA LEU A 715 2.29 -38.28 -8.52
C LEU A 715 2.46 -39.81 -8.62
N GLY A 716 2.53 -40.48 -7.47
CA GLY A 716 2.52 -41.95 -7.35
C GLY A 716 3.80 -42.65 -7.84
N ARG A 717 4.95 -41.96 -7.88
CA ARG A 717 6.25 -42.57 -8.19
C ARG A 717 7.07 -42.78 -6.92
N THR A 718 7.71 -43.94 -6.81
CA THR A 718 8.57 -44.33 -5.67
C THR A 718 10.03 -43.87 -5.79
N ASN A 719 10.44 -43.42 -6.98
CA ASN A 719 11.83 -43.08 -7.29
C ASN A 719 12.11 -41.56 -7.25
N ILE A 720 11.15 -40.77 -6.78
CA ILE A 720 11.24 -39.31 -6.65
C ILE A 720 11.28 -39.02 -5.16
N SER A 721 12.21 -38.18 -4.70
CA SER A 721 12.25 -37.86 -3.28
C SER A 721 11.01 -37.06 -2.86
N ASP A 722 10.60 -37.23 -1.62
CA ASP A 722 9.48 -36.46 -1.07
C ASP A 722 9.78 -34.95 -1.12
N GLU A 723 11.05 -34.53 -0.97
CA GLU A 723 11.46 -33.13 -1.14
C GLU A 723 11.21 -32.59 -2.55
N GLU A 724 11.53 -33.33 -3.62
CA GLU A 724 11.31 -32.87 -5.01
C GLU A 724 9.81 -32.70 -5.30
N SER A 725 9.00 -33.64 -4.82
CA SER A 725 7.54 -33.60 -4.94
C SER A 725 6.92 -32.46 -4.13
N GLU A 726 7.46 -32.16 -2.95
CA GLU A 726 7.02 -31.06 -2.09
C GLU A 726 7.37 -29.70 -2.72
N GLN A 727 8.60 -29.50 -3.20
CA GLN A 727 9.02 -28.27 -3.89
C GLN A 727 8.17 -27.97 -5.13
N ALA A 728 7.90 -28.98 -5.96
CA ALA A 728 7.00 -28.81 -7.12
C ALA A 728 5.58 -28.41 -6.70
N THR A 729 5.12 -28.90 -5.54
CA THR A 729 3.83 -28.50 -4.95
C THR A 729 3.86 -27.04 -4.51
N GLU A 730 4.91 -26.59 -3.83
CA GLU A 730 5.06 -25.21 -3.40
C GLU A 730 5.04 -24.23 -4.59
N MET A 731 5.76 -24.56 -5.67
CA MET A 731 5.76 -23.76 -6.89
C MET A 731 4.36 -23.67 -7.52
N LEU A 732 3.66 -24.81 -7.62
CA LEU A 732 2.29 -24.86 -8.14
C LEU A 732 1.31 -24.05 -7.29
N VAL A 733 1.41 -24.17 -5.97
CA VAL A 733 0.59 -23.41 -5.01
C VAL A 733 0.81 -21.91 -5.17
N HIS A 734 2.07 -21.46 -5.22
CA HIS A 734 2.39 -20.05 -5.37
C HIS A 734 1.89 -19.50 -6.72
N ASN A 735 2.04 -20.27 -7.81
CA ASN A 735 1.49 -19.88 -9.10
C ASN A 735 -0.05 -19.79 -9.09
N ALA A 736 -0.74 -20.76 -8.47
CA ALA A 736 -2.19 -20.74 -8.29
C ALA A 736 -2.67 -19.52 -7.48
N GLN A 737 -2.00 -19.19 -6.38
CA GLN A 737 -2.29 -17.99 -5.58
C GLN A 737 -2.18 -16.72 -6.42
N ASN A 738 -1.10 -16.59 -7.21
CA ASN A 738 -0.91 -15.44 -8.10
C ASN A 738 -2.01 -15.35 -9.16
N LEU A 739 -2.44 -16.47 -9.75
CA LEU A 739 -3.52 -16.47 -10.75
C LEU A 739 -4.84 -16.00 -10.15
N MET A 740 -5.25 -16.57 -9.02
CA MET A 740 -6.51 -16.19 -8.36
C MET A 740 -6.50 -14.72 -7.94
N GLN A 741 -5.36 -14.22 -7.44
CA GLN A 741 -5.20 -12.82 -7.06
C GLN A 741 -5.27 -11.89 -8.29
N SER A 742 -4.58 -12.21 -9.39
CA SER A 742 -4.64 -11.38 -10.62
C SER A 742 -6.02 -11.36 -11.25
N VAL A 743 -6.75 -12.48 -11.25
CA VAL A 743 -8.15 -12.52 -11.74
C VAL A 743 -9.06 -11.71 -10.82
N LYS A 744 -8.89 -11.84 -9.50
CA LYS A 744 -9.66 -11.07 -8.51
C LYS A 744 -9.47 -9.56 -8.68
N GLU A 745 -8.23 -9.10 -8.82
CA GLU A 745 -7.92 -7.70 -9.09
C GLU A 745 -8.48 -7.25 -10.44
N THR A 746 -8.41 -8.10 -11.48
CA THR A 746 -9.01 -7.82 -12.79
C THR A 746 -10.53 -7.62 -12.71
N VAL A 747 -11.25 -8.42 -11.89
CA VAL A 747 -12.68 -8.24 -11.65
C VAL A 747 -12.98 -6.86 -11.05
N ARG A 748 -12.19 -6.43 -10.05
CA ARG A 748 -12.37 -5.12 -9.40
C ARG A 748 -12.08 -3.96 -10.35
N GLU A 749 -10.96 -4.02 -11.07
CA GLU A 749 -10.56 -2.98 -12.02
C GLU A 749 -11.51 -2.92 -13.23
N ALA A 750 -12.06 -4.05 -13.67
CA ALA A 750 -13.07 -4.09 -14.73
C ALA A 750 -14.40 -3.44 -14.30
N GLU A 751 -14.80 -3.62 -13.04
CA GLU A 751 -15.96 -2.94 -12.48
C GLU A 751 -15.71 -1.43 -12.35
N ALA A 752 -14.56 -1.02 -11.81
CA ALA A 752 -14.19 0.39 -11.72
C ALA A 752 -14.16 1.07 -13.10
N ALA A 753 -13.57 0.41 -14.10
CA ALA A 753 -13.55 0.87 -15.48
C ALA A 753 -14.95 0.98 -16.10
N SER A 754 -15.90 0.16 -15.64
CA SER A 754 -17.26 0.14 -16.20
C SER A 754 -18.07 1.40 -15.90
N ILE A 755 -17.68 2.17 -14.87
CA ILE A 755 -18.32 3.43 -14.51
C ILE A 755 -17.92 4.55 -15.49
N LYS A 756 -16.73 4.46 -16.09
CA LYS A 756 -16.15 5.47 -16.99
C LYS A 756 -16.08 4.96 -18.43
N ILE A 757 -17.21 4.51 -18.97
CA ILE A 757 -17.31 4.00 -20.34
C ILE A 757 -17.69 5.15 -21.30
N ARG A 758 -17.21 5.08 -22.55
CA ARG A 758 -17.65 5.98 -23.62
C ARG A 758 -19.17 5.97 -23.81
N THR A 759 -19.77 7.14 -24.07
CA THR A 759 -21.21 7.30 -24.27
C THR A 759 -21.77 6.53 -25.47
N ASP A 760 -20.92 6.14 -26.44
CA ASP A 760 -21.25 5.37 -27.64
C ASP A 760 -20.76 3.91 -27.58
N ALA A 761 -20.36 3.42 -26.40
CA ALA A 761 -19.77 2.09 -26.28
C ALA A 761 -20.77 0.98 -26.62
N GLY A 762 -20.46 0.19 -27.64
CA GLY A 762 -21.24 -0.99 -28.06
C GLY A 762 -21.04 -2.24 -27.19
N PHE A 763 -20.10 -2.22 -26.23
CA PHE A 763 -19.83 -3.33 -25.32
C PHE A 763 -19.91 -2.85 -23.87
N THR A 764 -20.85 -3.42 -23.11
CA THR A 764 -21.03 -3.17 -21.68
C THR A 764 -21.33 -4.49 -20.96
N LEU A 765 -20.62 -4.74 -19.88
CA LEU A 765 -20.91 -5.85 -18.98
C LEU A 765 -21.86 -5.38 -17.88
N ARG A 766 -22.76 -6.26 -17.45
CA ARG A 766 -23.74 -5.93 -16.42
C ARG A 766 -23.15 -6.10 -15.02
N TRP A 767 -22.97 -4.99 -14.31
CA TRP A 767 -22.50 -5.00 -12.92
C TRP A 767 -23.66 -4.78 -11.96
N VAL A 768 -24.23 -5.86 -11.44
CA VAL A 768 -25.32 -5.81 -10.45
C VAL A 768 -24.94 -6.63 -9.23
N ARG A 769 -25.04 -6.01 -8.05
CA ARG A 769 -24.83 -6.68 -6.77
C ARG A 769 -25.84 -7.80 -6.59
N LYS A 770 -25.39 -8.95 -6.12
CA LYS A 770 -26.27 -10.06 -5.79
C LYS A 770 -27.09 -9.72 -4.54
N THR A 771 -28.41 -9.86 -4.63
CA THR A 771 -29.37 -9.61 -3.54
C THR A 771 -30.35 -10.78 -3.45
N PRO A 772 -31.12 -10.93 -2.37
CA PRO A 772 -32.12 -12.00 -2.26
C PRO A 772 -33.08 -12.09 -3.45
N TRP A 773 -33.43 -10.93 -4.05
CA TRP A 773 -34.31 -10.79 -5.22
C TRP A 773 -33.58 -10.75 -6.57
N TYR A 774 -32.25 -10.74 -6.57
CA TYR A 774 -31.42 -10.69 -7.78
C TYR A 774 -30.28 -11.71 -7.66
N GLN A 775 -30.61 -12.98 -7.91
CA GLN A 775 -29.71 -14.14 -7.76
C GLN A 775 -28.70 -14.29 -8.92
#